data_AF-A0A9P7HJ08-F1
#
_entry.id   AF-A0A9P7HJ08-F1
#
_cell.length_a   1.000
_cell.length_b   1.000
_cell.length_c   1.000
_cell.angle_alpha   90.00
_cell.angle_beta   90.00
_cell.angle_gamma   90.00
#
_symmetry.space_group_name_H-M   'P 1'
#
loop_
_entity.id
_entity.type
_entity.pdbx_description
1 polymer ?
#
loop_
_entity_poly.entity_id
_entity_poly.type
_entity_poly.pdbx_seq_one_letter_code
_entity_poly.pdbx_strand_id
1 'polypeptide(L)'
;MASTRTKLPGFGLPLNYHVARKPFPVILSDSNPDNTNIWGATTLTIREICMLKVIEELTNKPEWWRKVNDPDIAAKWVKEAMAMPWAEYRQNGDFTQLMANACIDELRKKAEIYEKTGLIPVMDYDTAAIKSDKLVPQELREALKAAVAPLENVPEDLKDWHPGSDGKVLDIVHPSLWPLVYGRSRILTDKRISAEEALTYSGASTVIPGDPPTDFEGEKTQEDYDFHMFHVNAFSKRFQWLPCDIDLTGEKPRIDSYINNIHPIKQAELYPIIEKFIGLSLPAWDLILRWHQDFNIQRVFTDNVRYVCRVPHICEPYNYCFEDNRPLDADEPPREEDENMSEYYTEYGREERDGDWFRKYHTPNRPDPKTDLEELVKLNASDVKTTGFFNNAPRAQVIVKLANIHLTPEKPSYDGGSWHIEGQLNEHICATALYYYDCENITDSHLDFRTLADPQLLTDDLSYDQGDFGSIEDVFAIESYGDTIQDIGSVLTRQDRMLFFPNVYQHHVSPFELVDKSRPGHRKILALFLVDPSLPVISTANVPPQQRHWFAEEVLQDNNRLGKLPPEVANMVVDNLDFPISLKDAKKIREELMEERSAQQKDTDRNIRSHEWNFYIPVLQSHHAMADRWTFKAQPGVFVELTDIAHEYPGEKVTTQPNLGLIPGQTYPSDDPGAPDQRDWARLAAYIKWLNENSSHNVCYKVLYLTRHGLGVHNKMHAQVGSEAWNTRISFENGDGKETWFDAFLTEVGEKQAQELKAFWTDLINVQGAPLPKVFYTSPLARCLQTTDLVFSSLMTSQTPPLQPIVKELLRERITRHTCDYRRSRTWIAENYPSYRIEDGFEEEDQFTNRTEPEEDEEHVVRKHQALEDIFNESRDSEFISLTVHSYAIRAIQGAVGAGVCRTREGTSIALLVRGEKVNEGDGSAALDLDAYVSADPAGVSSLRRFSM
;
A
#
# COMPACT_ATOMS: atom_id res chain seq x y z
N MET A 1 -9.23 -44.45 -22.48
CA MET A 1 -8.82 -43.04 -22.38
C MET A 1 -9.09 -42.62 -20.94
N ALA A 2 -8.06 -42.23 -20.19
CA ALA A 2 -8.24 -41.82 -18.80
C ALA A 2 -9.07 -40.53 -18.78
N SER A 3 -10.26 -40.57 -18.19
CA SER A 3 -11.08 -39.38 -17.96
C SER A 3 -10.28 -38.42 -17.07
N THR A 4 -9.86 -37.27 -17.60
CA THR A 4 -9.13 -36.26 -16.85
C THR A 4 -10.07 -35.62 -15.84
N ARG A 5 -9.91 -36.00 -14.57
CA ARG A 5 -10.63 -35.42 -13.43
C ARG A 5 -10.49 -33.90 -13.44
N THR A 6 -11.60 -33.17 -13.29
CA THR A 6 -11.62 -31.70 -13.27
C THR A 6 -10.74 -31.19 -12.13
N LYS A 7 -9.90 -30.20 -12.44
CA LYS A 7 -9.04 -29.48 -11.50
C LYS A 7 -9.26 -27.98 -11.70
N LEU A 8 -9.63 -27.28 -10.65
CA LEU A 8 -9.91 -25.83 -10.62
C LEU A 8 -9.40 -25.27 -9.27
N PRO A 9 -9.13 -23.95 -9.15
CA PRO A 9 -8.80 -23.34 -7.87
C PRO A 9 -9.83 -23.71 -6.80
N GLY A 10 -9.37 -24.16 -5.64
CA GLY A 10 -10.21 -24.69 -4.55
C GLY A 10 -10.72 -26.14 -4.75
N PHE A 11 -10.46 -26.78 -5.90
CA PHE A 11 -10.77 -28.18 -6.13
C PHE A 11 -9.70 -28.89 -6.99
N GLY A 12 -8.74 -29.51 -6.32
CA GLY A 12 -7.62 -30.19 -6.98
C GLY A 12 -6.50 -29.27 -7.45
N LEU A 13 -6.67 -27.95 -7.27
CA LEU A 13 -5.66 -26.89 -7.29
C LEU A 13 -5.84 -26.01 -6.04
N PRO A 14 -4.77 -25.36 -5.56
CA PRO A 14 -4.83 -24.39 -4.45
C PRO A 14 -5.71 -23.19 -4.81
N LEU A 15 -6.19 -22.45 -3.80
CA LEU A 15 -7.00 -21.23 -4.01
C LEU A 15 -6.24 -20.12 -4.73
N ASN A 16 -4.96 -19.94 -4.43
CA ASN A 16 -4.06 -18.96 -5.04
C ASN A 16 -3.35 -19.51 -6.30
N TYR A 17 -3.96 -20.48 -6.99
CA TYR A 17 -3.35 -21.07 -8.18
C TYR A 17 -3.16 -20.02 -9.30
N HIS A 18 -1.90 -19.82 -9.71
CA HIS A 18 -1.57 -18.95 -10.83
C HIS A 18 -1.50 -19.72 -12.17
N VAL A 19 -2.01 -19.10 -13.23
CA VAL A 19 -1.86 -19.57 -14.61
C VAL A 19 -0.64 -18.93 -15.27
N ALA A 20 -0.10 -19.56 -16.33
CA ALA A 20 1.08 -19.08 -17.05
C ALA A 20 0.89 -17.72 -17.78
N ARG A 21 -0.33 -17.17 -17.81
CA ARG A 21 -0.63 -15.81 -18.31
C ARG A 21 -0.88 -14.91 -17.12
N LYS A 22 -0.34 -13.68 -17.13
CA LYS A 22 -0.60 -12.70 -16.07
C LYS A 22 -2.12 -12.42 -16.00
N PRO A 23 -2.79 -12.68 -14.86
CA PRO A 23 -4.21 -12.36 -14.69
C PRO A 23 -4.41 -10.84 -14.64
N PHE A 24 -5.66 -10.37 -14.69
CA PHE A 24 -5.96 -8.95 -14.50
C PHE A 24 -5.47 -8.49 -13.11
N PRO A 25 -4.89 -7.28 -12.98
CA PRO A 25 -4.40 -6.78 -11.69
C PRO A 25 -5.48 -6.74 -10.61
N VAL A 26 -5.05 -6.85 -9.35
CA VAL A 26 -5.93 -6.81 -8.18
C VAL A 26 -5.48 -5.73 -7.20
N ILE A 27 -6.42 -5.04 -6.54
CA ILE A 27 -6.10 -4.08 -5.46
C ILE A 27 -5.53 -4.80 -4.23
N LEU A 28 -5.86 -6.08 -4.06
CA LEU A 28 -5.49 -6.86 -2.89
C LEU A 28 -4.17 -7.59 -3.13
N SER A 29 -3.18 -7.35 -2.27
CA SER A 29 -2.03 -8.25 -2.13
C SER A 29 -2.52 -9.57 -1.51
N ASP A 30 -2.16 -10.71 -2.11
CA ASP A 30 -2.27 -11.99 -1.44
C ASP A 30 -1.04 -12.23 -0.57
N SER A 31 -1.04 -13.30 0.22
CA SER A 31 0.08 -13.65 1.08
C SER A 31 1.31 -14.16 0.33
N ASN A 32 1.41 -13.90 -0.98
CA ASN A 32 2.47 -14.39 -1.83
C ASN A 32 3.46 -13.25 -2.12
N PRO A 33 4.69 -13.29 -1.58
CA PRO A 33 5.74 -12.31 -1.87
C PRO A 33 6.05 -12.16 -3.36
N ASP A 34 5.80 -13.22 -4.15
CA ASP A 34 6.07 -13.24 -5.59
C ASP A 34 4.92 -12.67 -6.43
N ASN A 35 3.79 -12.28 -5.81
CA ASN A 35 2.67 -11.70 -6.54
C ASN A 35 2.94 -10.24 -6.92
N THR A 36 3.57 -10.10 -8.09
CA THR A 36 3.84 -8.82 -8.75
C THR A 36 2.63 -8.22 -9.47
N ASN A 37 1.42 -8.77 -9.31
CA ASN A 37 0.21 -8.36 -10.03
C ASN A 37 -0.73 -7.48 -9.19
N ILE A 38 -0.15 -6.64 -8.34
CA ILE A 38 -0.86 -5.66 -7.51
C ILE A 38 -1.13 -4.40 -8.33
N TRP A 39 -2.31 -3.82 -8.16
CA TRP A 39 -2.71 -2.58 -8.80
C TRP A 39 -2.14 -1.36 -8.08
N GLY A 40 -1.39 -0.53 -8.81
CA GLY A 40 -1.02 0.84 -8.45
C GLY A 40 -1.28 1.73 -9.67
N ALA A 41 -1.99 2.83 -9.47
CA ALA A 41 -2.34 3.76 -10.54
C ALA A 41 -1.53 5.06 -10.45
N THR A 42 -1.30 5.73 -11.57
CA THR A 42 -0.62 7.02 -11.63
C THR A 42 -1.32 8.04 -10.77
N THR A 43 -0.56 8.75 -9.93
CA THR A 43 -1.10 9.77 -9.04
C THR A 43 -1.65 10.96 -9.81
N LEU A 44 -2.94 11.25 -9.63
CA LEU A 44 -3.62 12.32 -10.34
C LEU A 44 -3.39 13.68 -9.67
N THR A 45 -3.23 14.69 -10.53
CA THR A 45 -3.26 16.10 -10.10
C THR A 45 -4.70 16.54 -9.78
N ILE A 46 -4.85 17.55 -8.92
CA ILE A 46 -6.15 18.17 -8.62
C ILE A 46 -6.82 18.66 -9.91
N ARG A 47 -6.03 19.25 -10.81
CA ARG A 47 -6.51 19.72 -12.11
C ARG A 47 -7.05 18.58 -12.97
N GLU A 48 -6.38 17.43 -13.01
CA GLU A 48 -6.87 16.28 -13.77
C GLU A 48 -8.18 15.72 -13.20
N ILE A 49 -8.33 15.64 -11.88
CA ILE A 49 -9.61 15.26 -11.25
C ILE A 49 -10.73 16.26 -11.60
N CYS A 50 -10.42 17.56 -11.63
CA CYS A 50 -11.39 18.56 -12.06
C CYS A 50 -11.78 18.37 -13.55
N MET A 51 -10.82 17.99 -14.42
CA MET A 51 -11.11 17.67 -15.82
C MET A 51 -12.00 16.43 -15.96
N LEU A 52 -11.73 15.36 -15.20
CA LEU A 52 -12.58 14.16 -15.17
C LEU A 52 -14.02 14.50 -14.77
N LYS A 53 -14.21 15.40 -13.80
CA LYS A 53 -15.53 15.92 -13.43
C LYS A 53 -16.23 16.66 -14.56
N VAL A 54 -15.53 17.57 -15.25
CA VAL A 54 -16.12 18.27 -16.41
C VAL A 54 -16.56 17.28 -17.49
N ILE A 55 -15.72 16.30 -17.81
CA ILE A 55 -16.04 15.25 -18.79
C ILE A 55 -17.30 14.48 -18.36
N GLU A 56 -17.40 14.07 -17.10
CA GLU A 56 -18.58 13.38 -16.57
C GLU A 56 -19.85 14.24 -16.66
N GLU A 57 -19.80 15.50 -16.21
CA GLU A 57 -20.96 16.41 -16.21
C GLU A 57 -21.42 16.76 -17.63
N LEU A 58 -20.49 17.03 -18.54
CA LEU A 58 -20.84 17.34 -19.92
C LEU A 58 -21.42 16.13 -20.64
N THR A 59 -20.86 14.93 -20.43
CA THR A 59 -21.40 13.68 -21.00
C THR A 59 -22.74 13.26 -20.38
N ASN A 60 -23.17 13.92 -19.31
CA ASN A 60 -24.51 13.76 -18.74
C ASN A 60 -25.58 14.66 -19.37
N LYS A 61 -25.19 15.67 -20.16
CA LYS A 61 -26.14 16.55 -20.86
C LYS A 61 -26.77 15.80 -22.04
N PRO A 62 -28.07 16.01 -22.33
CA PRO A 62 -28.73 15.39 -23.48
C PRO A 62 -28.04 15.75 -24.80
N GLU A 63 -27.81 14.75 -25.66
CA GLU A 63 -27.16 14.91 -26.97
C GLU A 63 -25.78 15.57 -26.93
N TRP A 64 -25.03 15.39 -25.84
CA TRP A 64 -23.71 16.02 -25.66
C TRP A 64 -22.76 15.78 -26.85
N TRP A 65 -22.77 14.57 -27.41
CA TRP A 65 -21.88 14.16 -28.51
C TRP A 65 -22.13 14.93 -29.81
N ARG A 66 -23.35 15.44 -30.00
CA ARG A 66 -23.67 16.35 -31.11
C ARG A 66 -23.32 17.78 -30.74
N LYS A 67 -23.72 18.20 -29.54
CA LYS A 67 -23.62 19.57 -29.04
C LYS A 67 -22.17 20.05 -28.83
N VAL A 68 -21.24 19.15 -28.56
CA VAL A 68 -19.81 19.50 -28.43
C VAL A 68 -19.21 20.04 -29.75
N ASN A 69 -19.81 19.72 -30.89
CA ASN A 69 -19.39 20.19 -32.21
C ASN A 69 -20.00 21.56 -32.57
N ASP A 70 -20.99 22.03 -31.81
CA ASP A 70 -21.55 23.37 -31.98
C ASP A 70 -20.63 24.39 -31.26
N PRO A 71 -20.06 25.38 -31.97
CA PRO A 71 -19.09 26.30 -31.40
C PRO A 71 -19.70 27.21 -30.33
N ASP A 72 -20.98 27.59 -30.45
CA ASP A 72 -21.65 28.47 -29.48
C ASP A 72 -21.95 27.71 -28.19
N ILE A 73 -22.37 26.44 -28.32
CA ILE A 73 -22.60 25.57 -27.15
C ILE A 73 -21.29 25.23 -26.47
N ALA A 74 -20.24 24.84 -27.22
CA ALA A 74 -18.93 24.56 -26.66
C ALA A 74 -18.36 25.78 -25.92
N ALA A 75 -18.47 26.98 -26.50
CA ALA A 75 -18.05 28.23 -25.85
C ALA A 75 -18.84 28.50 -24.55
N LYS A 76 -20.12 28.10 -24.50
CA LYS A 76 -20.91 28.18 -23.27
C LYS A 76 -20.42 27.18 -22.21
N TRP A 77 -20.15 25.93 -22.59
CA TRP A 77 -19.62 24.93 -21.65
C TRP A 77 -18.25 25.29 -21.10
N VAL A 78 -17.38 25.88 -21.91
CA VAL A 78 -16.10 26.45 -21.45
C VAL A 78 -16.34 27.49 -20.34
N LYS A 79 -17.28 28.42 -20.56
CA LYS A 79 -17.63 29.44 -19.55
C LYS A 79 -18.24 28.83 -18.29
N GLU A 80 -19.11 27.82 -18.43
CA GLU A 80 -19.71 27.10 -17.31
C GLU A 80 -18.63 26.39 -16.47
N ALA A 81 -17.71 25.66 -17.11
CA ALA A 81 -16.62 24.97 -16.44
C ALA A 81 -15.69 25.95 -15.70
N MET A 82 -15.30 27.06 -16.33
CA MET A 82 -14.42 28.06 -15.69
C MET A 82 -15.10 28.83 -14.55
N ALA A 83 -16.42 28.90 -14.51
CA ALA A 83 -17.18 29.61 -13.48
C ALA A 83 -17.55 28.72 -12.27
N MET A 84 -17.26 27.41 -12.34
CA MET A 84 -17.56 26.49 -11.24
C MET A 84 -16.67 26.82 -10.02
N PRO A 85 -17.20 26.74 -8.77
CA PRO A 85 -16.41 26.95 -7.57
C PRO A 85 -15.51 25.73 -7.29
N TRP A 86 -14.40 25.61 -8.02
CA TRP A 86 -13.51 24.45 -7.96
C TRP A 86 -12.92 24.18 -6.59
N ALA A 87 -12.62 25.22 -5.82
CA ALA A 87 -12.14 25.10 -4.44
C ALA A 87 -13.18 24.48 -3.48
N GLU A 88 -14.48 24.57 -3.79
CA GLU A 88 -15.54 23.88 -3.03
C GLU A 88 -15.66 22.40 -3.43
N TYR A 89 -15.30 22.07 -4.67
CA TYR A 89 -15.31 20.69 -5.15
C TYR A 89 -14.08 19.90 -4.69
N ARG A 90 -12.89 20.51 -4.75
CA ARG A 90 -11.63 19.95 -4.28
C ARG A 90 -10.79 21.07 -3.68
N GLN A 91 -10.20 20.83 -2.51
CA GLN A 91 -9.24 21.76 -1.92
C GLN A 91 -8.15 22.10 -2.95
N ASN A 92 -7.75 23.37 -2.99
CA ASN A 92 -6.80 23.93 -3.97
C ASN A 92 -7.25 23.85 -5.44
N GLY A 93 -8.48 23.40 -5.72
CA GLY A 93 -9.04 23.25 -7.05
C GLY A 93 -9.13 24.55 -7.84
N ASP A 94 -8.63 24.51 -9.07
CA ASP A 94 -8.79 25.55 -10.08
C ASP A 94 -9.06 24.94 -11.47
N PHE A 95 -9.38 25.79 -12.45
CA PHE A 95 -9.68 25.33 -13.80
C PHE A 95 -9.32 26.40 -14.84
N THR A 96 -8.32 26.11 -15.65
CA THR A 96 -7.79 27.06 -16.63
C THR A 96 -8.56 27.02 -17.95
N GLN A 97 -8.34 28.04 -18.78
CA GLN A 97 -8.85 28.07 -20.15
C GLN A 97 -8.30 26.90 -21.00
N LEU A 98 -7.05 26.48 -20.75
CA LEU A 98 -6.42 25.37 -21.46
C LEU A 98 -7.07 24.03 -21.05
N MET A 99 -7.39 23.84 -19.77
CA MET A 99 -8.18 22.70 -19.29
C MET A 99 -9.55 22.63 -19.95
N ALA A 100 -10.28 23.75 -19.99
CA ALA A 100 -11.58 23.80 -20.63
C ALA A 100 -11.51 23.44 -22.12
N ASN A 101 -10.51 23.96 -22.84
CA ASN A 101 -10.32 23.67 -24.26
C ASN A 101 -9.96 22.18 -24.48
N ALA A 102 -9.03 21.64 -23.67
CA ALA A 102 -8.62 20.24 -23.72
C ALA A 102 -9.82 19.31 -23.48
N CYS A 103 -10.66 19.58 -22.48
CA CYS A 103 -11.89 18.81 -22.26
C CYS A 103 -12.84 18.84 -23.47
N ILE A 104 -13.00 19.99 -24.14
CA ILE A 104 -13.84 20.10 -25.34
C ILE A 104 -13.26 19.28 -26.50
N ASP A 105 -11.96 19.36 -26.73
CA ASP A 105 -11.31 18.62 -27.82
C ASP A 105 -11.32 17.10 -27.58
N GLU A 106 -11.06 16.69 -26.34
CA GLU A 106 -11.24 15.30 -25.89
C GLU A 106 -12.70 14.84 -26.10
N LEU A 107 -13.69 15.65 -25.70
CA LEU A 107 -15.10 15.30 -25.88
C LEU A 107 -15.52 15.21 -27.35
N ARG A 108 -14.92 15.99 -28.26
CA ARG A 108 -15.16 15.85 -29.71
C ARG A 108 -14.65 14.50 -30.23
N LYS A 109 -13.47 14.07 -29.79
CA LYS A 109 -12.95 12.73 -30.13
C LYS A 109 -13.82 11.62 -29.53
N LYS A 110 -14.15 11.74 -28.25
CA LYS A 110 -15.04 10.79 -27.56
C LYS A 110 -16.45 10.75 -28.13
N ALA A 111 -16.95 11.85 -28.69
CA ALA A 111 -18.24 11.89 -29.39
C ALA A 111 -18.26 10.98 -30.63
N GLU A 112 -17.16 10.92 -31.39
CA GLU A 112 -17.01 10.00 -32.52
C GLU A 112 -17.09 8.54 -32.07
N ILE A 113 -16.38 8.22 -30.97
CA ILE A 113 -16.39 6.87 -30.37
C ILE A 113 -17.79 6.52 -29.92
N TYR A 114 -18.45 7.41 -29.17
CA TYR A 114 -19.81 7.20 -28.67
C TYR A 114 -20.83 7.05 -29.80
N GLU A 115 -20.71 7.83 -30.88
CA GLU A 115 -21.64 7.72 -32.01
C GLU A 115 -21.54 6.36 -32.71
N LYS A 116 -20.29 5.87 -32.90
CA LYS A 116 -20.00 4.60 -33.58
C LYS A 116 -20.26 3.37 -32.71
N THR A 117 -19.97 3.44 -31.41
CA THR A 117 -19.95 2.27 -30.53
C THR A 117 -21.03 2.31 -29.45
N GLY A 118 -21.55 3.49 -29.14
CA GLY A 118 -22.45 3.72 -28.00
C GLY A 118 -21.75 3.78 -26.65
N LEU A 119 -20.42 3.64 -26.59
CA LEU A 119 -19.64 3.63 -25.35
C LEU A 119 -18.91 4.96 -25.15
N ILE A 120 -18.91 5.46 -23.92
CA ILE A 120 -18.16 6.65 -23.52
C ILE A 120 -17.32 6.34 -22.27
N PRO A 121 -15.98 6.29 -22.38
CA PRO A 121 -15.09 6.23 -21.24
C PRO A 121 -15.14 7.53 -20.42
N VAL A 122 -15.19 7.36 -19.11
CA VAL A 122 -15.19 8.38 -18.06
C VAL A 122 -14.33 7.88 -16.89
N MET A 123 -13.84 8.78 -16.04
CA MET A 123 -12.86 8.41 -15.01
C MET A 123 -11.66 7.64 -15.61
N ASP A 124 -11.27 8.04 -16.81
CA ASP A 124 -10.35 7.29 -17.67
C ASP A 124 -8.95 7.89 -17.63
N TYR A 125 -7.99 7.08 -17.19
CA TYR A 125 -6.56 7.36 -17.17
C TYR A 125 -5.79 6.04 -17.32
N ASP A 126 -5.28 5.41 -16.25
CA ASP A 126 -4.68 4.06 -16.28
C ASP A 126 -5.69 2.92 -16.42
N THR A 127 -6.94 3.19 -16.04
CA THR A 127 -8.08 2.36 -16.42
C THR A 127 -9.30 3.27 -16.58
N ALA A 128 -10.49 2.71 -16.82
CA ALA A 128 -11.68 3.52 -17.08
C ALA A 128 -12.97 2.91 -16.54
N ALA A 129 -13.87 3.80 -16.11
CA ALA A 129 -15.29 3.50 -16.12
C ALA A 129 -15.84 3.81 -17.52
N ILE A 130 -16.79 3.03 -18.01
CA ILE A 130 -17.40 3.23 -19.33
C ILE A 130 -18.90 3.26 -19.13
N LYS A 131 -19.58 4.28 -19.62
CA LYS A 131 -21.04 4.35 -19.56
C LYS A 131 -21.69 4.35 -20.94
N SER A 132 -22.96 3.98 -20.98
CA SER A 132 -23.80 4.12 -22.17
C SER A 132 -25.26 4.33 -21.82
N ASP A 133 -25.88 5.29 -22.48
CA ASP A 133 -27.33 5.54 -22.42
C ASP A 133 -28.06 5.04 -23.69
N LYS A 134 -27.37 4.32 -24.58
CA LYS A 134 -27.88 3.93 -25.92
C LYS A 134 -27.90 2.42 -26.16
N LEU A 135 -27.13 1.63 -25.40
CA LEU A 135 -26.94 0.20 -25.68
C LEU A 135 -28.22 -0.63 -25.57
N VAL A 136 -29.11 -0.30 -24.63
CA VAL A 136 -30.27 -1.14 -24.30
C VAL A 136 -31.52 -0.62 -25.00
N PRO A 137 -32.11 -1.38 -25.94
CA PRO A 137 -33.40 -1.02 -26.54
C PRO A 137 -34.52 -1.06 -25.50
N GLN A 138 -35.52 -0.20 -25.67
CA GLN A 138 -36.68 -0.14 -24.77
C GLN A 138 -37.37 -1.50 -24.63
N GLU A 139 -37.50 -2.27 -25.72
CA GLU A 139 -38.14 -3.59 -25.69
C GLU A 139 -37.38 -4.59 -24.82
N LEU A 140 -36.04 -4.49 -24.76
CA LEU A 140 -35.22 -5.35 -23.92
C LEU A 140 -35.38 -5.00 -22.43
N ARG A 141 -35.47 -3.71 -22.11
CA ARG A 141 -35.75 -3.24 -20.75
C ARG A 141 -37.12 -3.71 -20.26
N GLU A 142 -38.17 -3.51 -21.06
CA GLU A 142 -39.52 -3.94 -20.69
C GLU A 142 -39.59 -5.48 -20.55
N ALA A 143 -38.87 -6.22 -21.41
CA ALA A 143 -38.75 -7.67 -21.28
C ALA A 143 -38.08 -8.07 -19.95
N LEU A 144 -36.98 -7.41 -19.56
CA LEU A 144 -36.33 -7.64 -18.27
C LEU A 144 -37.29 -7.34 -17.11
N LYS A 145 -37.94 -6.18 -17.12
CA LYS A 145 -38.89 -5.78 -16.07
C LYS A 145 -40.04 -6.78 -15.93
N ALA A 146 -40.61 -7.24 -17.04
CA ALA A 146 -41.67 -8.24 -17.05
C ALA A 146 -41.19 -9.61 -16.53
N ALA A 147 -39.99 -10.05 -16.91
CA ALA A 147 -39.44 -11.35 -16.52
C ALA A 147 -38.96 -11.38 -15.05
N VAL A 148 -38.59 -10.22 -14.47
CA VAL A 148 -38.21 -10.08 -13.06
C VAL A 148 -39.44 -9.95 -12.15
N ALA A 149 -40.56 -9.41 -12.66
CA ALA A 149 -41.77 -9.15 -11.88
C ALA A 149 -42.30 -10.35 -11.04
N PRO A 150 -42.27 -11.61 -11.51
CA PRO A 150 -42.69 -12.76 -10.70
C PRO A 150 -41.77 -13.08 -9.52
N LEU A 151 -40.49 -12.69 -9.60
CA LEU A 151 -39.52 -12.85 -8.51
C LEU A 151 -39.61 -11.69 -7.51
N GLU A 152 -39.95 -10.50 -7.98
CA GLU A 152 -40.10 -9.29 -7.15
C GLU A 152 -41.44 -9.22 -6.43
N ASN A 153 -42.55 -9.50 -7.12
CA ASN A 153 -43.92 -9.32 -6.62
C ASN A 153 -44.42 -10.55 -5.84
N VAL A 154 -43.59 -11.06 -4.94
CA VAL A 154 -43.96 -12.10 -3.99
C VAL A 154 -44.71 -11.49 -2.79
N PRO A 155 -45.53 -12.28 -2.07
CA PRO A 155 -46.08 -11.89 -0.77
C PRO A 155 -45.01 -11.29 0.17
N GLU A 156 -45.40 -10.31 1.00
CA GLU A 156 -44.46 -9.55 1.84
C GLU A 156 -43.63 -10.44 2.78
N ASP A 157 -44.23 -11.52 3.29
CA ASP A 157 -43.58 -12.52 4.13
C ASP A 157 -42.54 -13.38 3.39
N LEU A 158 -42.59 -13.39 2.06
CA LEU A 158 -41.64 -14.08 1.18
C LEU A 158 -40.56 -13.15 0.60
N LYS A 159 -40.70 -11.83 0.75
CA LYS A 159 -39.68 -10.89 0.30
C LYS A 159 -38.39 -11.08 1.07
N ASP A 160 -37.28 -11.07 0.34
CA ASP A 160 -35.97 -11.26 0.92
C ASP A 160 -35.24 -9.93 1.09
N TRP A 161 -35.60 -9.22 2.16
CA TRP A 161 -34.95 -7.98 2.55
C TRP A 161 -33.51 -8.25 3.00
N HIS A 162 -32.57 -7.49 2.44
CA HIS A 162 -31.15 -7.61 2.71
C HIS A 162 -30.87 -7.36 4.21
N PRO A 163 -30.06 -8.20 4.88
CA PRO A 163 -29.73 -8.02 6.29
C PRO A 163 -29.14 -6.63 6.57
N GLY A 164 -29.59 -5.98 7.65
CA GLY A 164 -29.09 -4.66 8.05
C GLY A 164 -29.56 -3.47 7.18
N SER A 165 -30.34 -3.70 6.12
CA SER A 165 -30.81 -2.62 5.22
C SER A 165 -32.01 -1.82 5.74
N ASP A 166 -32.53 -2.14 6.91
CA ASP A 166 -33.79 -1.60 7.44
C ASP A 166 -34.96 -1.70 6.44
N GLY A 167 -35.03 -2.81 5.70
CA GLY A 167 -36.10 -3.05 4.72
C GLY A 167 -36.09 -2.09 3.53
N LYS A 168 -34.91 -1.57 3.17
CA LYS A 168 -34.72 -0.71 1.99
C LYS A 168 -34.13 -1.45 0.79
N VAL A 169 -33.32 -2.48 1.01
CA VAL A 169 -32.67 -3.24 -0.06
C VAL A 169 -33.32 -4.61 -0.20
N LEU A 170 -33.91 -4.89 -1.37
CA LEU A 170 -34.59 -6.14 -1.69
C LEU A 170 -33.69 -6.99 -2.61
N ASP A 171 -33.32 -8.17 -2.13
CA ASP A 171 -32.54 -9.15 -2.87
C ASP A 171 -33.48 -9.98 -3.77
N ILE A 172 -33.30 -9.90 -5.09
CA ILE A 172 -34.10 -10.69 -6.05
C ILE A 172 -33.33 -11.93 -6.50
N VAL A 173 -32.10 -11.70 -6.98
CA VAL A 173 -31.12 -12.74 -7.29
C VAL A 173 -29.83 -12.30 -6.62
N HIS A 174 -29.47 -12.95 -5.51
CA HIS A 174 -28.27 -12.58 -4.75
C HIS A 174 -27.26 -13.73 -4.73
N PRO A 175 -26.01 -13.51 -5.17
CA PRO A 175 -25.02 -14.59 -5.30
C PRO A 175 -24.59 -15.21 -3.96
N SER A 176 -24.77 -14.49 -2.84
CA SER A 176 -24.56 -15.04 -1.49
C SER A 176 -25.65 -15.99 -1.00
N LEU A 177 -26.74 -16.20 -1.76
CA LEU A 177 -27.69 -17.27 -1.48
C LEU A 177 -27.29 -18.53 -2.25
N TRP A 178 -27.23 -19.67 -1.56
CA TRP A 178 -26.70 -20.93 -2.09
C TRP A 178 -25.33 -20.80 -2.78
N PRO A 179 -24.34 -20.13 -2.15
CA PRO A 179 -22.98 -20.11 -2.67
C PRO A 179 -22.39 -21.53 -2.59
N LEU A 180 -21.23 -21.74 -3.20
CA LEU A 180 -20.41 -22.89 -2.86
C LEU A 180 -19.96 -22.75 -1.39
N VAL A 181 -20.09 -23.82 -0.62
CA VAL A 181 -19.61 -23.95 0.76
C VAL A 181 -18.63 -25.11 0.80
N TYR A 182 -17.35 -24.83 1.06
CA TYR A 182 -16.32 -25.86 1.16
C TYR A 182 -16.65 -26.84 2.29
N GLY A 183 -16.46 -28.14 2.05
CA GLY A 183 -16.83 -29.20 2.99
C GLY A 183 -18.33 -29.53 3.07
N ARG A 184 -19.20 -28.82 2.33
CA ARG A 184 -20.65 -29.07 2.33
C ARG A 184 -21.27 -29.20 0.94
N SER A 185 -20.91 -28.32 0.01
CA SER A 185 -21.43 -28.33 -1.36
C SER A 185 -21.01 -29.59 -2.13
N ARG A 186 -21.77 -29.93 -3.16
CA ARG A 186 -21.53 -31.12 -3.99
C ARG A 186 -20.99 -30.73 -5.36
N ILE A 187 -19.98 -31.44 -5.84
CA ILE A 187 -19.29 -31.14 -7.10
C ILE A 187 -19.22 -32.38 -8.00
N LEU A 188 -19.35 -32.18 -9.30
CA LEU A 188 -19.13 -33.20 -10.32
C LEU A 188 -17.65 -33.24 -10.69
N THR A 189 -17.02 -34.42 -10.57
CA THR A 189 -15.54 -34.54 -10.64
C THR A 189 -14.99 -34.78 -12.04
N ASP A 190 -15.84 -35.18 -12.97
CA ASP A 190 -15.46 -35.71 -14.29
C ASP A 190 -16.31 -35.16 -15.44
N LYS A 191 -17.22 -34.22 -15.16
CA LYS A 191 -18.09 -33.62 -16.17
C LYS A 191 -18.53 -32.20 -15.79
N ARG A 192 -18.91 -31.45 -16.83
CA ARG A 192 -19.64 -30.19 -16.74
C ARG A 192 -21.10 -30.42 -17.15
N ILE A 193 -22.03 -29.68 -16.57
CA ILE A 193 -23.48 -29.77 -16.86
C ILE A 193 -24.00 -28.48 -17.49
N SER A 194 -24.97 -28.62 -18.38
CA SER A 194 -25.69 -27.49 -18.96
C SER A 194 -26.84 -27.04 -18.06
N ALA A 195 -27.43 -25.89 -18.36
CA ALA A 195 -28.65 -25.40 -17.69
C ALA A 195 -29.83 -26.38 -17.83
N GLU A 196 -29.94 -27.05 -18.99
CA GLU A 196 -31.00 -28.02 -19.29
C GLU A 196 -30.87 -29.30 -18.46
N GLU A 197 -29.63 -29.74 -18.21
CA GLU A 197 -29.34 -30.96 -17.46
C GLU A 197 -29.24 -30.73 -15.94
N ALA A 198 -29.14 -29.48 -15.50
CA ALA A 198 -28.79 -29.09 -14.13
C ALA A 198 -29.63 -29.80 -13.06
N LEU A 199 -30.95 -29.78 -13.22
CA LEU A 199 -31.90 -30.34 -12.25
C LEU A 199 -31.74 -31.85 -12.07
N THR A 200 -31.35 -32.57 -13.14
CA THR A 200 -31.12 -34.02 -13.11
C THR A 200 -29.98 -34.39 -12.16
N TYR A 201 -29.00 -33.51 -11.99
CA TYR A 201 -27.83 -33.75 -11.14
C TYR A 201 -27.96 -33.18 -9.72
N SER A 202 -29.11 -32.58 -9.39
CA SER A 202 -29.42 -32.15 -8.03
C SER A 202 -29.29 -33.32 -7.05
N GLY A 203 -28.53 -33.14 -5.97
CA GLY A 203 -28.23 -34.21 -5.02
C GLY A 203 -27.01 -35.07 -5.38
N ALA A 204 -26.11 -34.59 -6.25
CA ALA A 204 -24.82 -35.23 -6.52
C ALA A 204 -24.08 -35.64 -5.22
N SER A 205 -23.34 -36.75 -5.26
CA SER A 205 -22.87 -37.42 -4.04
C SER A 205 -21.52 -36.92 -3.53
N THR A 206 -20.63 -36.42 -4.37
CA THR A 206 -19.28 -36.03 -3.95
C THR A 206 -19.30 -34.66 -3.27
N VAL A 207 -18.94 -34.62 -1.99
CA VAL A 207 -18.70 -33.36 -1.27
C VAL A 207 -17.40 -32.74 -1.78
N ILE A 208 -17.41 -31.44 -2.04
CA ILE A 208 -16.17 -30.70 -2.22
C ILE A 208 -15.38 -30.73 -0.89
N PRO A 209 -14.06 -30.96 -0.90
CA PRO A 209 -13.27 -30.91 0.33
C PRO A 209 -13.48 -29.60 1.10
N GLY A 210 -13.49 -29.69 2.42
CA GLY A 210 -13.38 -28.52 3.29
C GLY A 210 -11.94 -28.04 3.35
N ASP A 211 -11.75 -26.79 3.73
CA ASP A 211 -10.43 -26.18 3.94
C ASP A 211 -9.52 -26.33 2.71
N PRO A 212 -9.90 -25.73 1.56
CA PRO A 212 -9.10 -25.82 0.35
C PRO A 212 -7.70 -25.23 0.59
N PRO A 213 -6.64 -25.90 0.13
CA PRO A 213 -5.28 -25.48 0.39
C PRO A 213 -4.97 -24.15 -0.31
N THR A 214 -4.11 -23.37 0.32
CA THR A 214 -3.31 -22.31 -0.32
C THR A 214 -1.88 -22.83 -0.44
N ASP A 215 -1.13 -22.51 -1.50
CA ASP A 215 0.19 -23.11 -1.78
C ASP A 215 1.23 -22.97 -0.64
N PHE A 216 0.98 -22.09 0.32
CA PHE A 216 1.84 -21.82 1.48
C PHE A 216 1.48 -22.59 2.77
N GLU A 217 0.80 -23.74 2.69
CA GLU A 217 0.57 -24.63 3.85
C GLU A 217 1.71 -25.64 4.10
N GLY A 218 2.96 -25.18 4.05
CA GLY A 218 4.15 -25.91 4.53
C GLY A 218 4.35 -25.77 6.05
N GLU A 219 5.36 -26.46 6.61
CA GLU A 219 5.83 -26.18 7.98
C GLU A 219 6.24 -24.71 8.07
N LYS A 220 5.36 -23.91 8.67
CA LYS A 220 5.58 -22.47 8.87
C LYS A 220 6.91 -22.25 9.57
N THR A 221 7.85 -21.61 8.88
CA THR A 221 9.06 -21.10 9.51
C THR A 221 8.72 -19.86 10.35
N GLN A 222 9.65 -19.38 11.18
CA GLN A 222 9.44 -18.12 11.91
C GLN A 222 9.29 -16.94 10.93
N GLU A 223 10.01 -16.96 9.80
CA GLU A 223 9.91 -16.00 8.68
C GLU A 223 8.50 -15.98 8.04
N ASP A 224 7.79 -17.11 7.97
CA ASP A 224 6.41 -17.18 7.44
C ASP A 224 5.36 -16.52 8.36
N TYR A 225 5.66 -16.42 9.67
CA TYR A 225 4.80 -15.71 10.63
C TYR A 225 5.03 -14.20 10.60
N ASP A 226 6.25 -13.76 10.34
CA ASP A 226 6.62 -12.34 10.20
C ASP A 226 6.00 -11.73 8.92
N PHE A 227 5.97 -12.50 7.82
CA PHE A 227 5.29 -12.12 6.56
C PHE A 227 3.74 -12.04 6.67
N HIS A 228 3.11 -12.86 7.52
CA HIS A 228 1.65 -12.96 7.63
C HIS A 228 0.97 -11.81 8.40
N MET A 229 1.73 -10.92 9.06
CA MET A 229 1.13 -9.86 9.88
C MET A 229 0.60 -8.67 9.06
N PHE A 230 1.00 -8.58 7.78
CA PHE A 230 0.55 -7.57 6.80
C PHE A 230 -0.35 -8.16 5.68
N HIS A 231 -0.80 -9.41 5.82
CA HIS A 231 -1.58 -10.08 4.81
C HIS A 231 -3.06 -10.16 5.20
N VAL A 232 -3.92 -9.47 4.43
CA VAL A 232 -5.35 -9.72 4.50
C VAL A 232 -5.58 -11.13 3.97
N ASN A 233 -6.30 -11.95 4.73
CA ASN A 233 -6.71 -13.28 4.26
C ASN A 233 -7.79 -13.09 3.17
N ALA A 234 -7.37 -12.67 1.97
CA ALA A 234 -8.20 -12.16 0.89
C ALA A 234 -8.92 -13.26 0.09
N PHE A 235 -8.62 -14.52 0.40
CA PHE A 235 -9.32 -15.70 -0.09
C PHE A 235 -10.29 -16.23 0.97
N SER A 236 -11.51 -16.59 0.57
CA SER A 236 -12.39 -17.35 1.44
C SER A 236 -12.11 -18.85 1.34
N LYS A 237 -11.72 -19.47 2.45
CA LYS A 237 -11.65 -20.93 2.60
C LYS A 237 -13.02 -21.57 2.88
N ARG A 238 -14.07 -20.76 3.05
CA ARG A 238 -15.42 -21.22 3.43
C ARG A 238 -16.41 -21.12 2.30
N PHE A 239 -16.37 -20.04 1.52
CA PHE A 239 -17.39 -19.69 0.55
C PHE A 239 -16.82 -19.29 -0.81
N GLN A 240 -17.58 -19.54 -1.87
CA GLN A 240 -17.31 -18.96 -3.19
C GLN A 240 -18.63 -18.69 -3.91
N TRP A 241 -18.78 -17.51 -4.50
CA TRP A 241 -19.86 -17.27 -5.45
C TRP A 241 -19.71 -18.17 -6.69
N LEU A 242 -20.85 -18.65 -7.19
CA LEU A 242 -20.90 -19.56 -8.34
C LEU A 242 -21.24 -18.77 -9.62
N PRO A 243 -20.27 -18.51 -10.52
CA PRO A 243 -20.59 -17.99 -11.84
C PRO A 243 -21.35 -19.03 -12.67
N CYS A 244 -22.03 -18.56 -13.71
CA CYS A 244 -22.47 -19.39 -14.83
C CYS A 244 -21.45 -19.29 -15.98
N ASP A 245 -21.29 -20.39 -16.72
CA ASP A 245 -20.41 -20.46 -17.87
C ASP A 245 -21.12 -19.92 -19.12
N ILE A 246 -20.42 -19.10 -19.88
CA ILE A 246 -20.90 -18.46 -21.12
C ILE A 246 -20.10 -19.00 -22.30
N ASP A 247 -20.78 -19.61 -23.27
CA ASP A 247 -20.19 -19.99 -24.55
C ASP A 247 -20.03 -18.75 -25.44
N LEU A 248 -18.80 -18.52 -25.90
CA LEU A 248 -18.42 -17.42 -26.78
C LEU A 248 -18.03 -17.89 -28.19
N THR A 249 -18.19 -19.17 -28.51
CA THR A 249 -17.80 -19.74 -29.81
C THR A 249 -18.79 -19.43 -30.93
N GLY A 250 -20.05 -19.13 -30.59
CA GLY A 250 -21.09 -18.72 -31.52
C GLY A 250 -21.05 -17.24 -31.90
N GLU A 251 -21.98 -16.81 -32.76
CA GLU A 251 -22.12 -15.39 -33.12
C GLU A 251 -22.61 -14.51 -31.95
N LYS A 252 -23.31 -15.11 -30.99
CA LYS A 252 -23.85 -14.45 -29.80
C LYS A 252 -23.50 -15.27 -28.56
N PRO A 253 -23.26 -14.63 -27.40
CA PRO A 253 -23.01 -15.36 -26.17
C PRO A 253 -24.24 -16.18 -25.79
N ARG A 254 -24.00 -17.41 -25.35
CA ARG A 254 -25.04 -18.31 -24.82
C ARG A 254 -24.67 -18.74 -23.41
N ILE A 255 -25.64 -18.73 -22.51
CA ILE A 255 -25.46 -19.26 -21.16
C ILE A 255 -25.46 -20.80 -21.26
N ASP A 256 -24.33 -21.43 -20.93
CA ASP A 256 -24.12 -22.87 -21.03
C ASP A 256 -24.65 -23.58 -19.77
N SER A 257 -24.29 -23.10 -18.57
CA SER A 257 -24.72 -23.64 -17.28
C SER A 257 -25.81 -22.80 -16.59
N TYR A 258 -26.50 -23.35 -15.59
CA TYR A 258 -27.60 -22.61 -14.93
C TYR A 258 -27.10 -21.35 -14.19
N ILE A 259 -27.93 -20.32 -14.06
CA ILE A 259 -27.60 -19.14 -13.27
C ILE A 259 -27.97 -19.42 -11.82
N ASN A 260 -27.04 -19.22 -10.87
CA ASN A 260 -27.35 -19.44 -9.46
C ASN A 260 -28.55 -18.58 -9.04
N ASN A 261 -29.54 -19.19 -8.40
CA ASN A 261 -30.80 -18.57 -7.96
C ASN A 261 -31.81 -18.17 -9.06
N ILE A 262 -31.61 -18.59 -10.31
CA ILE A 262 -32.64 -18.51 -11.36
C ILE A 262 -32.96 -19.94 -11.83
N HIS A 263 -34.22 -20.38 -11.68
CA HIS A 263 -34.59 -21.74 -12.01
C HIS A 263 -34.58 -21.94 -13.54
N PRO A 264 -33.88 -22.96 -14.07
CA PRO A 264 -33.67 -23.11 -15.52
C PRO A 264 -34.96 -23.35 -16.32
N ILE A 265 -35.98 -23.96 -15.69
CA ILE A 265 -37.30 -24.20 -16.31
C ILE A 265 -38.32 -23.09 -15.97
N LYS A 266 -38.59 -22.82 -14.68
CA LYS A 266 -39.63 -21.87 -14.26
C LYS A 266 -39.34 -20.42 -14.64
N GLN A 267 -38.07 -20.04 -14.70
CA GLN A 267 -37.63 -18.72 -15.14
C GLN A 267 -36.78 -18.80 -16.43
N ALA A 268 -37.09 -19.78 -17.30
CA ALA A 268 -36.39 -19.96 -18.58
C ALA A 268 -36.37 -18.68 -19.44
N GLU A 269 -37.39 -17.83 -19.34
CA GLU A 269 -37.47 -16.57 -20.10
C GLU A 269 -36.37 -15.55 -19.72
N LEU A 270 -35.81 -15.61 -18.50
CA LEU A 270 -34.75 -14.70 -18.07
C LEU A 270 -33.39 -15.00 -18.74
N TYR A 271 -33.11 -16.25 -19.08
CA TYR A 271 -31.84 -16.66 -19.68
C TYR A 271 -31.53 -15.91 -21.00
N PRO A 272 -32.39 -15.95 -22.04
CA PRO A 272 -32.13 -15.25 -23.29
C PRO A 272 -32.18 -13.72 -23.15
N ILE A 273 -32.78 -13.19 -22.08
CA ILE A 273 -32.74 -11.76 -21.76
C ILE A 273 -31.35 -11.41 -21.23
N ILE A 274 -30.84 -12.16 -20.25
CA ILE A 274 -29.51 -11.97 -19.65
C ILE A 274 -28.40 -12.20 -20.69
N GLU A 275 -28.52 -13.19 -21.58
CA GLU A 275 -27.61 -13.39 -22.71
C GLU A 275 -27.44 -12.13 -23.56
N LYS A 276 -28.54 -11.39 -23.81
CA LYS A 276 -28.46 -10.12 -24.55
C LYS A 276 -27.71 -9.05 -23.78
N PHE A 277 -27.93 -8.92 -22.46
CA PHE A 277 -27.17 -7.98 -21.63
C PHE A 277 -25.69 -8.35 -21.55
N ILE A 278 -25.35 -9.63 -21.46
CA ILE A 278 -23.96 -10.12 -21.56
C ILE A 278 -23.38 -9.72 -22.91
N GLY A 279 -24.10 -9.96 -24.02
CA GLY A 279 -23.67 -9.57 -25.36
C GLY A 279 -23.41 -8.07 -25.52
N LEU A 280 -24.24 -7.21 -24.91
CA LEU A 280 -24.04 -5.76 -24.86
C LEU A 280 -22.84 -5.35 -23.99
N SER A 281 -22.44 -6.19 -23.03
CA SER A 281 -21.35 -5.92 -22.09
C SER A 281 -19.97 -6.33 -22.63
N LEU A 282 -19.91 -7.33 -23.54
CA LEU A 282 -18.65 -7.88 -24.06
C LEU A 282 -17.67 -6.83 -24.63
N PRO A 283 -18.10 -5.83 -25.45
CA PRO A 283 -17.17 -4.82 -25.97
C PRO A 283 -16.55 -3.94 -24.88
N ALA A 284 -17.34 -3.55 -23.87
CA ALA A 284 -16.87 -2.72 -22.78
C ALA A 284 -15.92 -3.49 -21.85
N TRP A 285 -16.25 -4.75 -21.54
CA TRP A 285 -15.37 -5.60 -20.72
C TRP A 285 -14.03 -5.91 -21.42
N ASP A 286 -14.03 -6.28 -22.71
CA ASP A 286 -12.78 -6.50 -23.45
C ASP A 286 -11.92 -5.24 -23.48
N LEU A 287 -12.55 -4.07 -23.58
CA LEU A 287 -11.84 -2.79 -23.53
C LEU A 287 -11.24 -2.51 -22.14
N ILE A 288 -12.00 -2.71 -21.06
CA ILE A 288 -11.53 -2.51 -19.68
C ILE A 288 -10.31 -3.39 -19.37
N LEU A 289 -10.36 -4.67 -19.72
CA LEU A 289 -9.24 -5.59 -19.41
C LEU A 289 -7.94 -5.24 -20.15
N ARG A 290 -8.04 -4.52 -21.27
CA ARG A 290 -6.89 -4.06 -22.05
C ARG A 290 -6.41 -2.66 -21.68
N TRP A 291 -7.24 -1.89 -20.96
CA TRP A 291 -7.03 -0.45 -20.80
C TRP A 291 -5.65 -0.09 -20.26
N HIS A 292 -5.26 -0.70 -19.15
CA HIS A 292 -3.99 -0.43 -18.48
C HIS A 292 -2.74 -0.70 -19.33
N GLN A 293 -2.87 -1.47 -20.42
CA GLN A 293 -1.76 -1.76 -21.35
C GLN A 293 -1.86 -0.91 -22.63
N ASP A 294 -3.06 -0.78 -23.19
CA ASP A 294 -3.27 -0.24 -24.54
C ASP A 294 -3.63 1.25 -24.54
N PHE A 295 -4.32 1.74 -23.50
CA PHE A 295 -5.04 3.03 -23.53
C PHE A 295 -4.74 3.93 -22.34
N ASN A 296 -3.70 3.64 -21.56
CA ASN A 296 -3.33 4.45 -20.41
C ASN A 296 -3.02 5.90 -20.83
N ILE A 297 -3.58 6.88 -20.13
CA ILE A 297 -3.35 8.30 -20.40
C ILE A 297 -3.18 9.08 -19.11
N GLN A 298 -2.48 10.20 -19.18
CA GLN A 298 -2.38 11.19 -18.11
C GLN A 298 -2.40 12.56 -18.77
N ARG A 299 -3.48 13.32 -18.53
CA ARG A 299 -3.75 14.61 -19.17
C ARG A 299 -2.84 15.69 -18.63
N VAL A 300 -2.57 15.63 -17.33
CA VAL A 300 -1.79 16.62 -16.60
C VAL A 300 -0.64 15.91 -15.91
N PHE A 301 0.54 16.01 -16.51
CA PHE A 301 1.78 15.43 -15.98
C PHE A 301 2.67 16.56 -15.44
N THR A 302 3.29 16.30 -14.30
CA THR A 302 4.44 17.09 -13.83
C THR A 302 5.36 16.19 -13.01
N ASP A 303 6.65 16.44 -13.18
CA ASP A 303 7.75 15.92 -12.39
C ASP A 303 8.35 17.03 -11.49
N ASN A 304 7.70 18.19 -11.40
CA ASN A 304 8.19 19.31 -10.62
C ASN A 304 7.06 20.16 -10.03
N VAL A 305 7.00 20.25 -8.71
CA VAL A 305 5.97 21.01 -7.98
C VAL A 305 6.50 22.29 -7.32
N ARG A 306 7.80 22.59 -7.43
CA ARG A 306 8.42 23.77 -6.77
C ARG A 306 7.73 25.08 -7.14
N TYR A 307 7.67 26.02 -6.19
CA TYR A 307 7.12 27.34 -6.43
C TYR A 307 7.84 28.11 -7.55
N VAL A 308 7.07 28.83 -8.35
CA VAL A 308 7.62 29.76 -9.36
C VAL A 308 7.82 31.14 -8.71
N CYS A 309 9.07 31.50 -8.44
CA CYS A 309 9.45 32.81 -7.90
C CYS A 309 9.30 33.93 -8.96
N ARG A 310 8.42 34.91 -8.69
CA ARG A 310 8.21 36.10 -9.56
C ARG A 310 9.04 37.31 -9.14
N VAL A 311 9.77 37.21 -8.03
CA VAL A 311 10.60 38.28 -7.46
C VAL A 311 12.03 37.79 -7.22
N PRO A 312 12.71 37.20 -8.23
CA PRO A 312 14.05 36.64 -8.03
C PRO A 312 15.05 37.68 -7.54
N HIS A 313 14.94 38.94 -7.98
CA HIS A 313 15.77 40.04 -7.50
C HIS A 313 15.68 40.33 -5.98
N ILE A 314 14.61 39.87 -5.31
CA ILE A 314 14.43 39.97 -3.86
C ILE A 314 14.95 38.71 -3.17
N CYS A 315 14.72 37.52 -3.73
CA CYS A 315 15.08 36.23 -3.11
C CYS A 315 16.52 35.77 -3.41
N GLU A 316 17.07 36.11 -4.58
CA GLU A 316 18.42 35.71 -5.03
C GLU A 316 19.54 36.09 -4.05
N PRO A 317 19.53 37.26 -3.37
CA PRO A 317 20.50 37.57 -2.33
C PRO A 317 20.55 36.56 -1.16
N TYR A 318 19.48 35.80 -0.95
CA TYR A 318 19.32 34.82 0.13
C TYR A 318 19.49 33.37 -0.34
N ASN A 319 19.79 33.14 -1.63
CA ASN A 319 19.92 31.82 -2.29
C ASN A 319 18.68 30.90 -2.27
N TYR A 320 17.63 31.23 -1.51
CA TYR A 320 16.39 30.48 -1.40
C TYR A 320 15.18 31.42 -1.28
N CYS A 321 13.97 30.92 -1.57
CA CYS A 321 12.72 31.66 -1.41
C CYS A 321 12.09 31.33 -0.06
N PHE A 322 12.04 32.31 0.85
CA PHE A 322 11.35 32.21 2.13
C PHE A 322 10.32 33.32 2.29
N GLU A 323 9.31 33.11 3.15
CA GLU A 323 8.30 34.13 3.45
C GLU A 323 8.94 35.42 4.00
N ASP A 324 9.97 35.25 4.84
CA ASP A 324 10.72 36.34 5.48
C ASP A 324 11.58 37.16 4.50
N ASN A 325 11.73 36.72 3.25
CA ASN A 325 12.35 37.53 2.21
C ASN A 325 11.49 38.76 1.85
N ARG A 326 10.24 38.85 2.33
CA ARG A 326 9.39 40.02 2.10
C ARG A 326 10.10 41.30 2.57
N PRO A 327 10.21 42.32 1.70
CA PRO A 327 10.66 43.65 2.11
C PRO A 327 9.72 44.27 3.14
N LEU A 328 10.30 44.82 4.21
CA LEU A 328 9.54 45.48 5.27
C LEU A 328 8.90 46.80 4.79
N ASP A 329 7.70 47.08 5.29
CA ASP A 329 7.05 48.38 5.12
C ASP A 329 7.75 49.47 5.97
N ALA A 330 7.51 50.75 5.65
CA ALA A 330 8.24 51.86 6.26
C ALA A 330 7.97 52.05 7.77
N ASP A 331 6.85 51.54 8.27
CA ASP A 331 6.42 51.58 9.67
C ASP A 331 6.77 50.30 10.44
N GLU A 332 7.41 49.34 9.79
CA GLU A 332 7.76 48.06 10.39
C GLU A 332 9.14 48.09 11.05
N PRO A 333 9.29 47.50 12.26
CA PRO A 333 10.60 47.38 12.90
C PRO A 333 11.53 46.46 12.07
N PRO A 334 12.85 46.68 12.13
CA PRO A 334 13.83 45.79 11.47
C PRO A 334 13.62 44.33 11.90
N ARG A 335 13.91 43.39 11.00
CA ARG A 335 13.89 41.96 11.35
C ARG A 335 14.98 41.67 12.40
N GLU A 336 14.61 40.93 13.44
CA GLU A 336 15.55 40.41 14.45
C GLU A 336 15.99 38.98 14.08
N GLU A 337 17.12 38.51 14.61
CA GLU A 337 17.49 37.08 14.49
C GLU A 337 16.44 36.23 15.21
N ASP A 338 16.01 35.14 14.57
CA ASP A 338 14.99 34.20 15.07
C ASP A 338 13.59 34.81 15.31
N GLU A 339 13.27 35.93 14.65
CA GLU A 339 11.96 36.60 14.80
C GLU A 339 10.79 35.67 14.49
N ASN A 340 10.92 34.78 13.50
CA ASN A 340 9.91 33.78 13.10
C ASN A 340 9.57 32.74 14.18
N MET A 341 10.37 32.67 15.26
CA MET A 341 10.13 31.81 16.43
C MET A 341 9.62 32.59 17.65
N SER A 342 9.34 33.89 17.51
CA SER A 342 8.90 34.78 18.59
C SER A 342 7.38 34.95 18.63
N GLU A 343 6.80 35.11 19.84
CA GLU A 343 5.38 35.49 20.00
C GLU A 343 5.03 36.83 19.30
N TYR A 344 6.03 37.67 19.04
CA TYR A 344 5.91 38.98 18.39
C TYR A 344 5.60 38.88 16.88
N TYR A 345 6.05 37.81 16.21
CA TYR A 345 5.80 37.55 14.79
C TYR A 345 4.31 37.35 14.49
N THR A 346 3.60 36.70 15.40
CA THR A 346 2.16 36.44 15.31
C THR A 346 1.34 37.63 15.86
N GLU A 347 1.76 38.29 16.93
CA GLU A 347 0.98 39.33 17.63
C GLU A 347 0.74 40.61 16.79
N TYR A 348 1.65 40.95 15.86
CA TYR A 348 1.57 42.16 15.02
C TYR A 348 1.15 41.89 13.57
N GLY A 349 0.66 40.68 13.26
CA GLY A 349 0.23 40.29 11.91
C GLY A 349 1.35 40.34 10.87
N ARG A 350 2.60 40.09 11.29
CA ARG A 350 3.77 40.01 10.39
C ARG A 350 3.78 38.68 9.65
N GLU A 351 3.49 37.58 10.35
CA GLU A 351 3.27 36.24 9.78
C GLU A 351 2.26 36.26 8.62
N GLU A 352 1.10 36.88 8.82
CA GLU A 352 0.06 36.97 7.79
C GLU A 352 0.55 37.75 6.55
N ARG A 353 1.31 38.85 6.76
CA ARG A 353 1.85 39.68 5.68
C ARG A 353 2.99 39.00 4.91
N ASP A 354 3.90 38.32 5.61
CA ASP A 354 5.01 37.56 5.04
C ASP A 354 4.46 36.39 4.20
N GLY A 355 3.52 35.63 4.77
CA GLY A 355 2.81 34.56 4.06
C GLY A 355 1.98 35.07 2.87
N ASP A 356 1.26 36.20 3.00
CA ASP A 356 0.50 36.81 1.90
C ASP A 356 1.41 37.27 0.76
N TRP A 357 2.55 37.86 1.10
CA TRP A 357 3.57 38.22 0.11
C TRP A 357 4.12 36.98 -0.57
N PHE A 358 4.44 35.93 0.19
CA PHE A 358 4.97 34.70 -0.36
C PHE A 358 3.96 34.08 -1.33
N ARG A 359 2.71 33.82 -0.92
CA ARG A 359 1.64 33.30 -1.79
C ARG A 359 1.39 34.16 -3.03
N LYS A 360 1.54 35.48 -2.91
CA LYS A 360 1.33 36.42 -4.03
C LYS A 360 2.45 36.37 -5.08
N TYR A 361 3.70 36.18 -4.65
CA TYR A 361 4.88 36.25 -5.52
C TYR A 361 5.56 34.90 -5.80
N HIS A 362 5.20 33.86 -5.08
CA HIS A 362 5.64 32.47 -5.23
C HIS A 362 4.39 31.61 -5.46
N THR A 363 4.06 31.39 -6.73
CA THR A 363 2.86 30.65 -7.10
C THR A 363 3.21 29.17 -7.31
N PRO A 364 2.42 28.21 -6.78
CA PRO A 364 2.67 26.79 -7.01
C PRO A 364 2.78 26.48 -8.51
N ASN A 365 3.71 25.61 -8.90
CA ASN A 365 3.86 25.19 -10.29
C ASN A 365 2.78 24.17 -10.67
N ARG A 366 1.57 24.67 -10.90
CA ARG A 366 0.45 23.83 -11.36
C ARG A 366 0.55 23.66 -12.89
N PRO A 367 0.83 22.45 -13.40
CA PRO A 367 0.89 22.20 -14.85
C PRO A 367 -0.48 22.40 -15.51
N ASP A 368 -0.48 22.88 -16.75
CA ASP A 368 -1.63 22.81 -17.64
C ASP A 368 -1.66 21.45 -18.35
N PRO A 369 -2.82 21.01 -18.87
CA PRO A 369 -2.89 19.74 -19.57
C PRO A 369 -2.09 19.75 -20.87
N LYS A 370 -1.71 18.54 -21.31
CA LYS A 370 -1.19 18.29 -22.65
C LYS A 370 -2.14 18.83 -23.71
N THR A 371 -1.56 19.32 -24.80
CA THR A 371 -2.31 19.93 -25.91
C THR A 371 -2.47 19.01 -27.12
N ASP A 372 -1.72 17.91 -27.16
CA ASP A 372 -1.86 16.90 -28.21
C ASP A 372 -3.08 16.01 -27.94
N LEU A 373 -3.98 15.92 -28.92
CA LEU A 373 -5.20 15.13 -28.81
C LEU A 373 -4.91 13.63 -28.68
N GLU A 374 -3.81 13.13 -29.26
CA GLU A 374 -3.42 11.71 -29.14
C GLU A 374 -2.97 11.35 -27.71
N GLU A 375 -2.48 12.33 -26.96
CA GLU A 375 -2.12 12.17 -25.54
C GLU A 375 -3.31 12.34 -24.59
N LEU A 376 -4.36 13.05 -25.02
CA LEU A 376 -5.62 13.20 -24.28
C LEU A 376 -6.56 12.01 -24.49
N VAL A 377 -6.58 11.40 -25.67
CA VAL A 377 -7.42 10.24 -26.00
C VAL A 377 -6.71 9.30 -26.96
N LYS A 378 -6.16 8.21 -26.44
CA LYS A 378 -5.57 7.12 -27.26
C LYS A 378 -6.61 6.24 -27.94
N LEU A 379 -7.79 6.08 -27.33
CA LEU A 379 -8.83 5.19 -27.81
C LEU A 379 -9.45 5.67 -29.12
N ASN A 380 -9.63 4.74 -30.07
CA ASN A 380 -10.40 4.94 -31.29
C ASN A 380 -11.61 4.00 -31.34
N ALA A 381 -12.61 4.36 -32.14
CA ALA A 381 -13.79 3.53 -32.34
C ALA A 381 -13.47 2.13 -32.91
N SER A 382 -12.38 2.00 -33.67
CA SER A 382 -11.91 0.72 -34.22
C SER A 382 -11.35 -0.24 -33.17
N ASP A 383 -10.97 0.27 -32.00
CA ASP A 383 -10.37 -0.52 -30.93
C ASP A 383 -11.44 -1.21 -30.07
N VAL A 384 -12.70 -0.78 -30.21
CA VAL A 384 -13.87 -1.44 -29.63
C VAL A 384 -14.21 -2.65 -30.49
N LYS A 385 -13.84 -3.82 -29.98
CA LYS A 385 -14.11 -5.08 -30.67
C LYS A 385 -15.60 -5.37 -30.75
N THR A 386 -16.01 -5.98 -31.86
CA THR A 386 -17.34 -6.56 -32.03
C THR A 386 -17.34 -8.09 -31.97
N THR A 387 -16.16 -8.72 -32.10
CA THR A 387 -15.93 -10.16 -32.06
C THR A 387 -14.51 -10.44 -31.53
N GLY A 388 -14.18 -11.71 -31.25
CA GLY A 388 -12.83 -12.10 -30.82
C GLY A 388 -12.45 -11.58 -29.42
N PHE A 389 -13.45 -11.40 -28.56
CA PHE A 389 -13.29 -10.91 -27.19
C PHE A 389 -12.31 -11.77 -26.39
N PHE A 390 -11.58 -11.12 -25.48
CA PHE A 390 -10.66 -11.75 -24.53
C PHE A 390 -9.63 -12.66 -25.23
N ASN A 391 -9.09 -12.18 -26.35
CA ASN A 391 -8.14 -12.92 -27.20
C ASN A 391 -8.72 -14.24 -27.74
N ASN A 392 -9.96 -14.21 -28.22
CA ASN A 392 -10.71 -15.36 -28.73
C ASN A 392 -10.90 -16.45 -27.66
N ALA A 393 -11.15 -16.06 -26.41
CA ALA A 393 -11.52 -17.02 -25.38
C ALA A 393 -12.80 -17.76 -25.79
N PRO A 394 -12.83 -19.11 -25.78
CA PRO A 394 -14.00 -19.87 -26.18
C PRO A 394 -15.14 -19.78 -25.15
N ARG A 395 -14.83 -19.32 -23.92
CA ARG A 395 -15.74 -19.29 -22.79
C ARG A 395 -15.39 -18.14 -21.86
N ALA A 396 -16.41 -17.56 -21.21
CA ALA A 396 -16.27 -16.67 -20.06
C ALA A 396 -17.14 -17.17 -18.89
N GLN A 397 -16.98 -16.54 -17.72
CA GLN A 397 -17.74 -16.85 -16.50
C GLN A 397 -18.36 -15.58 -15.94
N VAL A 398 -19.66 -15.61 -15.66
CA VAL A 398 -20.42 -14.42 -15.22
C VAL A 398 -21.27 -14.75 -13.99
N ILE A 399 -21.15 -13.93 -12.95
CA ILE A 399 -22.05 -13.95 -11.78
C ILE A 399 -23.16 -12.93 -12.02
N VAL A 400 -24.41 -13.32 -11.75
CA VAL A 400 -25.59 -12.47 -11.97
C VAL A 400 -26.18 -12.06 -10.62
N LYS A 401 -26.50 -10.77 -10.48
CA LYS A 401 -27.19 -10.21 -9.31
C LYS A 401 -28.30 -9.26 -9.76
N LEU A 402 -29.47 -9.38 -9.12
CA LEU A 402 -30.60 -8.47 -9.26
C LEU A 402 -30.97 -7.97 -7.86
N ALA A 403 -30.94 -6.67 -7.67
CA ALA A 403 -31.24 -6.04 -6.40
C ALA A 403 -31.98 -4.72 -6.62
N ASN A 404 -32.90 -4.41 -5.70
CA ASN A 404 -33.70 -3.19 -5.75
C ASN A 404 -33.51 -2.41 -4.45
N ILE A 405 -33.47 -1.08 -4.54
CA ILE A 405 -33.59 -0.20 -3.39
C ILE A 405 -34.99 0.43 -3.44
N HIS A 406 -35.74 0.32 -2.35
CA HIS A 406 -37.07 0.89 -2.17
C HIS A 406 -37.04 1.92 -1.05
N LEU A 407 -37.61 3.09 -1.32
CA LEU A 407 -37.82 4.17 -0.35
C LEU A 407 -39.32 4.40 -0.18
N THR A 408 -39.73 4.66 1.05
CA THR A 408 -41.13 4.95 1.41
C THR A 408 -41.23 6.31 2.09
N PRO A 409 -42.43 6.91 2.19
CA PRO A 409 -42.61 8.14 2.96
C PRO A 409 -42.09 8.05 4.42
N GLU A 410 -42.16 6.86 5.02
CA GLU A 410 -41.66 6.58 6.38
C GLU A 410 -40.14 6.40 6.43
N LYS A 411 -39.53 5.96 5.32
CA LYS A 411 -38.08 5.74 5.16
C LYS A 411 -37.60 6.42 3.87
N PRO A 412 -37.56 7.76 3.84
CA PRO A 412 -37.44 8.53 2.60
C PRO A 412 -36.01 8.67 2.07
N SER A 413 -35.00 8.22 2.81
CA SER A 413 -33.59 8.34 2.47
C SER A 413 -32.84 7.00 2.52
N TYR A 414 -31.91 6.85 1.59
CA TYR A 414 -30.87 5.83 1.59
C TYR A 414 -29.54 6.50 1.94
N ASP A 415 -28.85 6.00 2.97
CA ASP A 415 -27.68 6.65 3.55
C ASP A 415 -26.37 6.38 2.78
N GLY A 416 -26.44 5.61 1.69
CA GLY A 416 -25.28 5.18 0.90
C GLY A 416 -24.81 3.76 1.22
N GLY A 417 -23.91 3.25 0.37
CA GLY A 417 -23.22 1.97 0.55
C GLY A 417 -21.83 2.15 1.19
N SER A 418 -21.20 1.05 1.60
CA SER A 418 -19.79 1.04 2.01
C SER A 418 -18.87 0.98 0.79
N TRP A 419 -17.63 1.48 0.93
CA TRP A 419 -16.58 1.34 -0.08
C TRP A 419 -16.14 -0.11 -0.24
N HIS A 420 -16.36 -0.72 -1.40
CA HIS A 420 -16.03 -2.13 -1.66
C HIS A 420 -15.52 -2.37 -3.08
N ILE A 421 -14.92 -3.55 -3.27
CA ILE A 421 -14.81 -4.22 -4.58
C ILE A 421 -15.78 -5.40 -4.62
N GLU A 422 -16.06 -5.92 -5.81
CA GLU A 422 -16.96 -7.07 -5.97
C GLU A 422 -16.23 -8.38 -5.70
N GLY A 423 -16.75 -9.15 -4.74
CA GLY A 423 -16.24 -10.48 -4.42
C GLY A 423 -14.96 -10.54 -3.58
N GLN A 424 -14.38 -11.72 -3.53
CA GLN A 424 -13.10 -12.05 -2.90
C GLN A 424 -12.12 -12.62 -3.95
N LEU A 425 -10.84 -12.78 -3.60
CA LEU A 425 -9.83 -13.22 -4.58
C LEU A 425 -10.11 -14.60 -5.17
N ASN A 426 -10.72 -15.52 -4.42
CA ASN A 426 -11.10 -16.85 -4.94
C ASN A 426 -12.19 -16.82 -6.03
N GLU A 427 -12.84 -15.67 -6.24
CA GLU A 427 -13.87 -15.49 -7.26
C GLU A 427 -13.31 -14.85 -8.54
N HIS A 428 -12.11 -14.27 -8.48
CA HIS A 428 -11.39 -13.67 -9.60
C HIS A 428 -12.25 -12.72 -10.46
N ILE A 429 -13.13 -11.93 -9.83
CA ILE A 429 -13.90 -10.89 -10.53
C ILE A 429 -12.95 -9.79 -10.97
N CYS A 430 -12.94 -9.49 -12.27
CA CYS A 430 -12.06 -8.48 -12.88
C CYS A 430 -12.81 -7.25 -13.39
N ALA A 431 -14.11 -7.37 -13.71
CA ALA A 431 -14.92 -6.24 -14.17
C ALA A 431 -16.41 -6.43 -13.86
N THR A 432 -17.11 -5.30 -13.77
CA THR A 432 -18.54 -5.23 -13.44
C THR A 432 -19.30 -4.53 -14.57
N ALA A 433 -20.53 -4.97 -14.84
CA ALA A 433 -21.51 -4.26 -15.64
C ALA A 433 -22.79 -4.05 -14.81
N LEU A 434 -23.21 -2.80 -14.63
CA LEU A 434 -24.45 -2.41 -13.97
C LEU A 434 -25.42 -1.84 -15.00
N TYR A 435 -26.68 -2.27 -14.94
CA TYR A 435 -27.76 -1.68 -15.73
C TYR A 435 -28.91 -1.23 -14.82
N TYR A 436 -29.26 0.04 -14.93
CA TYR A 436 -30.31 0.70 -14.18
C TYR A 436 -31.63 0.63 -14.94
N TYR A 437 -32.39 -0.45 -14.72
CA TYR A 437 -33.52 -0.79 -15.60
C TYR A 437 -34.84 -0.12 -15.22
N ASP A 438 -34.97 0.38 -13.99
CA ASP A 438 -36.19 1.03 -13.49
C ASP A 438 -35.83 1.95 -12.31
N CYS A 439 -36.00 3.27 -12.48
CA CYS A 439 -35.77 4.25 -11.42
C CYS A 439 -36.92 5.24 -11.39
N GLU A 440 -37.56 5.40 -10.22
CA GLU A 440 -38.73 6.28 -10.06
C GLU A 440 -38.68 7.02 -8.73
N ASN A 441 -39.04 8.31 -8.76
CA ASN A 441 -39.23 9.17 -7.59
C ASN A 441 -38.04 9.22 -6.62
N ILE A 442 -36.81 9.22 -7.15
CA ILE A 442 -35.58 9.39 -6.38
C ILE A 442 -34.76 10.57 -6.93
N THR A 443 -33.98 11.20 -6.07
CA THR A 443 -32.97 12.18 -6.47
C THR A 443 -31.87 11.49 -7.29
N ASP A 444 -30.99 12.29 -7.90
CA ASP A 444 -29.84 11.76 -8.62
C ASP A 444 -29.00 10.84 -7.71
N SER A 445 -28.83 9.59 -8.14
CA SER A 445 -28.01 8.58 -7.48
C SER A 445 -26.66 8.52 -8.20
N HIS A 446 -25.55 8.43 -7.46
CA HIS A 446 -24.22 8.31 -8.05
C HIS A 446 -23.51 7.03 -7.58
N LEU A 447 -22.54 6.59 -8.38
CA LEU A 447 -21.55 5.60 -7.99
C LEU A 447 -20.20 6.29 -7.93
N ASP A 448 -19.65 6.41 -6.73
CA ASP A 448 -18.35 7.05 -6.50
C ASP A 448 -17.25 6.01 -6.66
N PHE A 449 -16.10 6.46 -7.15
CA PHE A 449 -14.92 5.64 -7.42
C PHE A 449 -13.69 6.20 -6.72
N ARG A 450 -12.89 5.28 -6.19
CA ARG A 450 -11.54 5.55 -5.69
C ARG A 450 -10.60 4.37 -5.99
N THR A 451 -9.31 4.63 -5.96
CA THR A 451 -8.27 3.65 -6.31
C THR A 451 -6.98 3.95 -5.56
N LEU A 452 -6.09 2.96 -5.50
CA LEU A 452 -4.73 3.12 -5.02
C LEU A 452 -3.90 3.89 -6.06
N ALA A 453 -3.27 4.98 -5.63
CA ALA A 453 -2.18 5.62 -6.34
C ALA A 453 -0.86 4.87 -6.06
N ASP A 454 0.07 4.92 -7.01
CA ASP A 454 1.39 4.33 -6.89
C ASP A 454 2.34 5.32 -6.18
N PRO A 455 2.72 5.05 -4.91
CA PRO A 455 3.58 5.95 -4.17
C PRO A 455 5.01 6.01 -4.72
N GLN A 456 5.51 4.91 -5.29
CA GLN A 456 6.90 4.85 -5.78
C GLN A 456 7.05 5.68 -7.05
N LEU A 457 6.12 5.52 -8.00
CA LEU A 457 6.12 6.29 -9.25
C LEU A 457 6.10 7.81 -9.00
N LEU A 458 5.38 8.29 -7.98
CA LEU A 458 5.40 9.71 -7.67
C LEU A 458 6.64 10.11 -6.85
N THR A 459 7.01 9.34 -5.83
CA THR A 459 8.08 9.75 -4.90
C THR A 459 9.46 9.77 -5.56
N ASP A 460 9.76 8.79 -6.41
CA ASP A 460 11.11 8.63 -6.99
C ASP A 460 11.39 9.67 -8.10
N ASP A 461 10.36 10.10 -8.83
CA ASP A 461 10.48 10.96 -10.01
C ASP A 461 10.07 12.43 -9.77
N LEU A 462 9.49 12.76 -8.62
CA LEU A 462 9.00 14.12 -8.32
C LEU A 462 10.10 15.03 -7.78
N SER A 463 10.31 16.16 -8.44
CA SER A 463 11.12 17.27 -7.95
C SER A 463 10.31 18.20 -7.06
N TYR A 464 10.67 18.26 -5.78
CA TYR A 464 10.13 19.17 -4.77
C TYR A 464 11.26 19.74 -3.90
N ASP A 465 10.96 20.77 -3.11
CA ASP A 465 11.88 21.30 -2.10
C ASP A 465 11.66 20.58 -0.77
N GLN A 466 12.74 20.35 0.00
CA GLN A 466 12.63 19.62 1.27
C GLN A 466 11.65 20.32 2.22
N GLY A 467 10.69 19.57 2.76
CA GLY A 467 9.66 20.11 3.66
C GLY A 467 8.55 20.89 2.95
N ASP A 468 8.59 21.02 1.61
CA ASP A 468 7.54 21.68 0.82
C ASP A 468 6.37 20.71 0.51
N PHE A 469 5.69 20.28 1.56
CA PHE A 469 4.48 19.48 1.47
C PHE A 469 3.31 20.29 0.87
N GLY A 470 3.32 21.61 1.08
CA GLY A 470 2.29 22.52 0.57
C GLY A 470 2.21 22.50 -0.96
N SER A 471 3.34 22.56 -1.66
CA SER A 471 3.36 22.46 -3.13
C SER A 471 2.84 21.13 -3.67
N ILE A 472 3.11 20.03 -2.95
CA ILE A 472 2.63 18.70 -3.32
C ILE A 472 1.10 18.65 -3.21
N GLU A 473 0.55 19.06 -2.06
CA GLU A 473 -0.91 19.12 -1.82
C GLU A 473 -1.63 20.19 -2.67
N ASP A 474 -0.89 21.18 -3.17
CA ASP A 474 -1.41 22.20 -4.09
C ASP A 474 -1.55 21.70 -5.54
N VAL A 475 -0.83 20.63 -5.89
CA VAL A 475 -0.77 20.10 -7.26
C VAL A 475 -1.43 18.74 -7.36
N PHE A 476 -1.07 17.81 -6.47
CA PHE A 476 -1.58 16.45 -6.45
C PHE A 476 -2.80 16.33 -5.54
N ALA A 477 -3.75 15.50 -5.93
CA ALA A 477 -4.97 15.29 -5.17
C ALA A 477 -4.74 14.28 -4.04
N ILE A 478 -3.74 14.54 -3.21
CA ILE A 478 -3.25 13.70 -2.12
C ILE A 478 -3.04 14.56 -0.88
N GLU A 479 -2.98 13.91 0.27
CA GLU A 479 -2.56 14.53 1.53
C GLU A 479 -1.12 14.06 1.81
N SER A 480 -0.21 14.98 2.11
CA SER A 480 1.23 14.68 2.23
C SER A 480 1.57 13.75 3.39
N TYR A 481 0.66 13.64 4.38
CA TYR A 481 0.73 12.67 5.50
C TYR A 481 -0.48 11.73 5.52
N GLY A 482 -1.11 11.53 4.36
CA GLY A 482 -2.27 10.66 4.21
C GLY A 482 -1.97 9.33 3.53
N ASP A 483 -3.03 8.54 3.36
CA ASP A 483 -2.97 7.30 2.62
C ASP A 483 -2.83 7.53 1.09
N THR A 484 -2.47 6.47 0.36
CA THR A 484 -2.31 6.52 -1.11
C THR A 484 -3.64 6.42 -1.88
N ILE A 485 -4.80 6.51 -1.21
CA ILE A 485 -6.11 6.40 -1.86
C ILE A 485 -6.46 7.73 -2.52
N GLN A 486 -6.83 7.69 -3.81
CA GLN A 486 -7.38 8.84 -4.50
C GLN A 486 -8.85 8.63 -4.88
N ASP A 487 -9.69 9.54 -4.43
CA ASP A 487 -11.07 9.69 -4.92
C ASP A 487 -11.04 10.28 -6.34
N ILE A 488 -11.30 9.46 -7.35
CA ILE A 488 -11.15 9.85 -8.76
C ILE A 488 -12.41 10.49 -9.36
N GLY A 489 -13.56 10.35 -8.68
CA GLY A 489 -14.81 11.00 -9.06
C GLY A 489 -16.02 10.07 -8.98
N SER A 490 -17.15 10.52 -9.51
CA SER A 490 -18.42 9.80 -9.43
C SER A 490 -19.19 9.81 -10.74
N VAL A 491 -19.91 8.73 -11.02
CA VAL A 491 -20.74 8.61 -12.23
C VAL A 491 -22.20 8.69 -11.86
N LEU A 492 -22.96 9.53 -12.55
CA LEU A 492 -24.41 9.61 -12.38
C LEU A 492 -25.07 8.30 -12.82
N THR A 493 -25.93 7.73 -11.97
CA THR A 493 -26.61 6.46 -12.19
C THR A 493 -28.11 6.67 -12.34
N ARG A 494 -28.56 6.75 -13.59
CA ARG A 494 -29.96 7.00 -13.94
C ARG A 494 -30.53 5.83 -14.73
N GLN A 495 -31.85 5.78 -14.86
CA GLN A 495 -32.51 4.79 -15.69
C GLN A 495 -31.93 4.76 -17.11
N ASP A 496 -31.88 3.57 -17.70
CA ASP A 496 -31.37 3.29 -19.05
C ASP A 496 -29.85 3.36 -19.22
N ARG A 497 -29.13 3.74 -18.17
CA ARG A 497 -27.67 3.75 -18.19
C ARG A 497 -27.12 2.34 -17.93
N MET A 498 -26.21 1.90 -18.79
CA MET A 498 -25.23 0.86 -18.48
C MET A 498 -23.93 1.50 -18.02
N LEU A 499 -23.32 0.92 -16.99
CA LEU A 499 -22.03 1.34 -16.44
C LEU A 499 -21.12 0.12 -16.31
N PHE A 500 -19.91 0.22 -16.83
CA PHE A 500 -18.90 -0.81 -16.81
C PHE A 500 -17.65 -0.27 -16.11
N PHE A 501 -17.01 -1.04 -15.25
CA PHE A 501 -15.79 -0.61 -14.57
C PHE A 501 -14.97 -1.83 -14.13
N PRO A 502 -13.64 -1.70 -13.99
CA PRO A 502 -12.81 -2.78 -13.50
C PRO A 502 -12.98 -2.96 -11.99
N ASN A 503 -12.68 -4.16 -11.50
CA ASN A 503 -12.69 -4.46 -10.08
C ASN A 503 -11.48 -3.86 -9.32
N VAL A 504 -10.65 -3.05 -10.01
CA VAL A 504 -9.61 -2.21 -9.39
C VAL A 504 -10.10 -0.80 -9.01
N TYR A 505 -11.37 -0.49 -9.27
CA TYR A 505 -12.03 0.67 -8.69
C TYR A 505 -12.87 0.25 -7.49
N GLN A 506 -12.41 0.64 -6.29
CA GLN A 506 -13.29 0.63 -5.13
C GLN A 506 -14.44 1.59 -5.39
N HIS A 507 -15.65 1.18 -5.03
CA HIS A 507 -16.83 1.98 -5.28
C HIS A 507 -17.84 1.91 -4.15
N HIS A 508 -18.68 2.94 -4.08
CA HIS A 508 -19.88 2.92 -3.27
C HIS A 508 -21.03 3.67 -3.93
N VAL A 509 -22.25 3.33 -3.52
CA VAL A 509 -23.45 4.07 -3.92
C VAL A 509 -23.59 5.27 -3.00
N SER A 510 -23.65 6.49 -3.55
CA SER A 510 -23.85 7.70 -2.75
C SER A 510 -25.25 7.75 -2.13
N PRO A 511 -25.45 8.56 -1.07
CA PRO A 511 -26.77 8.79 -0.51
C PRO A 511 -27.75 9.39 -1.54
N PHE A 512 -29.03 9.00 -1.44
CA PHE A 512 -30.11 9.60 -2.22
C PHE A 512 -31.44 9.51 -1.47
N GLU A 513 -32.42 10.34 -1.86
CA GLU A 513 -33.72 10.40 -1.20
C GLU A 513 -34.89 10.50 -2.19
N LEU A 514 -36.11 10.44 -1.67
CA LEU A 514 -37.32 10.68 -2.46
C LEU A 514 -37.40 12.13 -2.94
N VAL A 515 -37.72 12.33 -4.22
CA VAL A 515 -38.04 13.66 -4.78
C VAL A 515 -39.38 14.15 -4.21
N ASP A 516 -40.43 13.35 -4.35
CA ASP A 516 -41.72 13.55 -3.69
C ASP A 516 -41.80 12.63 -2.47
N LYS A 517 -41.55 13.19 -1.28
CA LYS A 517 -41.57 12.48 0.01
C LYS A 517 -42.95 11.93 0.40
N SER A 518 -44.02 12.23 -0.34
CA SER A 518 -45.36 11.68 -0.11
C SER A 518 -45.63 10.36 -0.84
N ARG A 519 -44.76 9.98 -1.78
CA ARG A 519 -44.91 8.77 -2.60
C ARG A 519 -43.70 7.86 -2.45
N PRO A 520 -43.86 6.54 -2.57
CA PRO A 520 -42.71 5.65 -2.63
C PRO A 520 -41.88 5.90 -3.90
N GLY A 521 -40.64 5.41 -3.88
CA GLY A 521 -39.69 5.48 -4.99
C GLY A 521 -38.74 4.29 -4.96
N HIS A 522 -38.06 4.04 -6.08
CA HIS A 522 -37.15 2.91 -6.22
C HIS A 522 -36.01 3.13 -7.19
N ARG A 523 -34.96 2.32 -7.01
CA ARG A 523 -33.82 2.14 -7.92
C ARG A 523 -33.59 0.66 -8.10
N LYS A 524 -33.72 0.15 -9.32
CA LYS A 524 -33.57 -1.28 -9.63
C LYS A 524 -32.40 -1.53 -10.57
N ILE A 525 -31.59 -2.53 -10.25
CA ILE A 525 -30.36 -2.83 -11.00
C ILE A 525 -30.23 -4.31 -11.39
N LEU A 526 -29.69 -4.54 -12.58
CA LEU A 526 -29.06 -5.80 -12.99
C LEU A 526 -27.55 -5.59 -12.91
N ALA A 527 -26.86 -6.44 -12.17
CA ALA A 527 -25.41 -6.47 -12.07
C ALA A 527 -24.87 -7.78 -12.64
N LEU A 528 -23.84 -7.67 -13.47
CA LEU A 528 -23.10 -8.79 -14.05
C LEU A 528 -21.63 -8.63 -13.66
N PHE A 529 -21.06 -9.65 -13.02
CA PHE A 529 -19.65 -9.65 -12.62
C PHE A 529 -18.89 -10.63 -13.50
N LEU A 530 -17.94 -10.12 -14.28
CA LEU A 530 -17.07 -10.91 -15.13
C LEU A 530 -15.94 -11.49 -14.28
N VAL A 531 -15.84 -12.82 -14.26
CA VAL A 531 -14.67 -13.54 -13.76
C VAL A 531 -13.59 -13.53 -14.83
N ASP A 532 -12.32 -13.36 -14.44
CA ASP A 532 -11.17 -13.29 -15.35
C ASP A 532 -11.18 -14.45 -16.36
N PRO A 533 -11.37 -14.18 -17.67
CA PRO A 533 -11.42 -15.22 -18.70
C PRO A 533 -10.14 -16.07 -18.80
N SER A 534 -9.02 -15.59 -18.26
CA SER A 534 -7.73 -16.31 -18.23
C SER A 534 -7.65 -17.36 -17.11
N LEU A 535 -8.51 -17.25 -16.09
CA LEU A 535 -8.47 -18.09 -14.89
C LEU A 535 -9.87 -18.58 -14.50
N PRO A 536 -10.31 -19.74 -15.04
CA PRO A 536 -11.61 -20.30 -14.70
C PRO A 536 -11.70 -20.77 -13.25
N VAL A 537 -12.80 -20.45 -12.57
CA VAL A 537 -13.12 -20.88 -11.20
C VAL A 537 -14.22 -21.94 -11.20
N ILE A 538 -14.50 -22.53 -10.03
CA ILE A 538 -15.62 -23.48 -9.85
C ILE A 538 -16.93 -22.77 -10.16
N SER A 539 -17.75 -23.33 -11.07
CA SER A 539 -18.99 -22.70 -11.51
C SER A 539 -20.21 -23.60 -11.35
N THR A 540 -21.39 -23.08 -11.72
CA THR A 540 -22.62 -23.87 -11.79
C THR A 540 -22.55 -25.00 -12.83
N ALA A 541 -21.55 -24.99 -13.73
CA ALA A 541 -21.27 -26.13 -14.60
C ALA A 541 -20.66 -27.32 -13.82
N ASN A 542 -20.04 -27.07 -12.66
CA ASN A 542 -19.42 -28.10 -11.82
C ASN A 542 -20.27 -28.44 -10.59
N VAL A 543 -20.98 -27.46 -10.05
CA VAL A 543 -21.82 -27.58 -8.85
C VAL A 543 -23.29 -27.62 -9.26
N PRO A 544 -23.97 -28.78 -9.15
CA PRO A 544 -25.40 -28.86 -9.43
C PRO A 544 -26.24 -27.98 -8.49
N PRO A 545 -27.51 -27.72 -8.84
CA PRO A 545 -28.39 -26.92 -8.01
C PRO A 545 -28.44 -27.41 -6.56
N GLN A 546 -28.28 -26.46 -5.64
CA GLN A 546 -28.20 -26.70 -4.20
C GLN A 546 -29.53 -26.41 -3.48
N GLN A 547 -30.50 -25.87 -4.20
CA GLN A 547 -31.79 -25.44 -3.70
C GLN A 547 -32.67 -26.65 -3.37
N ARG A 548 -32.95 -26.88 -2.08
CA ARG A 548 -33.80 -28.02 -1.64
C ARG A 548 -35.18 -28.01 -2.29
N HIS A 549 -35.79 -26.84 -2.45
CA HIS A 549 -37.11 -26.72 -3.04
C HIS A 549 -37.12 -27.08 -4.54
N TRP A 550 -36.03 -26.88 -5.28
CA TRP A 550 -35.92 -27.35 -6.67
C TRP A 550 -35.80 -28.87 -6.73
N PHE A 551 -34.99 -29.46 -5.85
CA PHE A 551 -34.84 -30.91 -5.73
C PHE A 551 -36.14 -31.60 -5.29
N ALA A 552 -36.84 -31.03 -4.33
CA ALA A 552 -38.11 -31.56 -3.82
C ALA A 552 -39.13 -31.69 -4.94
N GLU A 553 -39.29 -30.65 -5.76
CA GLU A 553 -40.23 -30.65 -6.88
C GLU A 553 -39.88 -31.69 -7.92
N GLU A 554 -38.60 -31.82 -8.29
CA GLU A 554 -38.15 -32.87 -9.21
C GLU A 554 -38.42 -34.28 -8.68
N VAL A 555 -38.11 -34.53 -7.40
CA VAL A 555 -38.30 -35.83 -6.77
C VAL A 555 -39.78 -36.18 -6.58
N LEU A 556 -40.63 -35.18 -6.36
CA LEU A 556 -42.08 -35.35 -6.23
C LEU A 556 -42.77 -35.51 -7.60
N GLN A 557 -42.22 -34.94 -8.67
CA GLN A 557 -42.75 -35.05 -10.03
C GLN A 557 -42.23 -36.30 -10.76
N ASP A 558 -40.98 -36.71 -10.54
CA ASP A 558 -40.36 -37.89 -11.14
C ASP A 558 -40.54 -39.13 -10.26
N ASN A 559 -41.61 -39.89 -10.53
CA ASN A 559 -41.97 -41.16 -9.88
C ASN A 559 -40.86 -42.24 -9.87
N ASN A 560 -39.74 -42.03 -10.56
CA ASN A 560 -38.65 -42.99 -10.70
C ASN A 560 -37.54 -42.88 -9.63
N ARG A 561 -37.39 -41.75 -8.91
CA ARG A 561 -36.22 -41.53 -8.01
C ARG A 561 -36.40 -42.07 -6.58
N LEU A 562 -37.60 -41.96 -6.00
CA LEU A 562 -37.91 -42.47 -4.66
C LEU A 562 -38.89 -43.67 -4.68
N GLY A 563 -39.34 -44.10 -5.86
CA GLY A 563 -40.48 -44.99 -5.99
C GLY A 563 -41.80 -44.31 -5.62
N LYS A 564 -42.93 -45.03 -5.70
CA LYS A 564 -44.27 -44.52 -5.35
C LYS A 564 -44.41 -44.29 -3.84
N LEU A 565 -43.84 -43.20 -3.32
CA LEU A 565 -44.12 -42.71 -1.97
C LEU A 565 -45.33 -41.77 -1.99
N PRO A 566 -46.19 -41.81 -0.96
CA PRO A 566 -47.19 -40.76 -0.76
C PRO A 566 -46.51 -39.37 -0.65
N PRO A 567 -47.12 -38.30 -1.18
CA PRO A 567 -46.55 -36.95 -1.13
C PRO A 567 -46.12 -36.51 0.27
N GLU A 568 -46.86 -36.90 1.30
CA GLU A 568 -46.55 -36.57 2.70
C GLU A 568 -45.24 -37.24 3.16
N VAL A 569 -45.01 -38.49 2.77
CA VAL A 569 -43.78 -39.23 3.12
C VAL A 569 -42.59 -38.70 2.33
N ALA A 570 -42.78 -38.37 1.05
CA ALA A 570 -41.74 -37.76 0.23
C ALA A 570 -41.34 -36.38 0.77
N ASN A 571 -42.30 -35.56 1.21
CA ASN A 571 -42.03 -34.29 1.90
C ASN A 571 -41.27 -34.51 3.21
N MET A 572 -41.69 -35.47 4.04
CA MET A 572 -40.96 -35.81 5.27
C MET A 572 -39.52 -36.24 4.99
N VAL A 573 -39.28 -37.03 3.94
CA VAL A 573 -37.91 -37.41 3.54
C VAL A 573 -37.10 -36.17 3.16
N VAL A 574 -37.63 -35.31 2.29
CA VAL A 574 -36.97 -34.08 1.84
C VAL A 574 -36.68 -33.13 3.01
N ASP A 575 -37.61 -32.97 3.95
CA ASP A 575 -37.46 -32.09 5.10
C ASP A 575 -36.37 -32.56 6.07
N ASN A 576 -36.09 -33.86 6.11
CA ASN A 576 -35.03 -34.46 6.94
C ASN A 576 -33.69 -34.64 6.21
N LEU A 577 -33.55 -34.17 4.96
CA LEU A 577 -32.26 -34.21 4.25
C LEU A 577 -31.34 -33.07 4.71
N ASP A 578 -30.09 -33.42 5.02
CA ASP A 578 -29.02 -32.43 5.30
C ASP A 578 -28.57 -31.66 4.04
N PHE A 579 -28.72 -32.29 2.87
CA PHE A 579 -28.46 -31.73 1.55
C PHE A 579 -29.49 -32.29 0.54
N PRO A 580 -30.05 -31.49 -0.39
CA PRO A 580 -29.71 -30.10 -0.74
C PRO A 580 -30.08 -29.05 0.32
N ILE A 581 -29.60 -27.82 0.20
CA ILE A 581 -29.65 -26.75 1.20
C ILE A 581 -31.03 -26.06 1.23
N SER A 582 -31.64 -25.96 2.41
CA SER A 582 -32.92 -25.26 2.60
C SER A 582 -32.79 -23.74 2.44
N LEU A 583 -33.91 -23.03 2.19
CA LEU A 583 -33.90 -21.56 2.19
C LEU A 583 -33.46 -20.99 3.54
N LYS A 584 -33.89 -21.61 4.66
CA LYS A 584 -33.47 -21.21 6.01
C LYS A 584 -31.95 -21.30 6.19
N ASP A 585 -31.37 -22.42 5.77
CA ASP A 585 -29.92 -22.62 5.85
C ASP A 585 -29.17 -21.69 4.89
N ALA A 586 -29.72 -21.45 3.69
CA ALA A 586 -29.14 -20.52 2.72
C ALA A 586 -29.11 -19.08 3.25
N LYS A 587 -30.17 -18.62 3.94
CA LYS A 587 -30.18 -17.31 4.59
C LYS A 587 -29.14 -17.22 5.72
N LYS A 588 -29.00 -18.28 6.52
CA LYS A 588 -27.95 -18.36 7.55
C LYS A 588 -26.54 -18.34 6.95
N ILE A 589 -26.31 -19.12 5.89
CA ILE A 589 -25.03 -19.11 5.15
C ILE A 589 -24.73 -17.71 4.60
N ARG A 590 -25.74 -17.01 4.07
CA ARG A 590 -25.58 -15.63 3.60
C ARG A 590 -25.14 -14.71 4.73
N GLU A 591 -25.76 -14.79 5.91
CA GLU A 591 -25.35 -14.00 7.08
C GLU A 591 -23.89 -14.28 7.46
N GLU A 592 -23.51 -15.56 7.57
CA GLU A 592 -22.12 -15.96 7.87
C GLU A 592 -21.12 -15.49 6.80
N LEU A 593 -21.49 -15.53 5.52
CA LEU A 593 -20.68 -15.05 4.40
C LEU A 593 -20.56 -13.52 4.43
N MET A 594 -21.64 -12.80 4.72
CA MET A 594 -21.65 -11.34 4.82
C MET A 594 -20.82 -10.85 6.00
N GLU A 595 -20.87 -11.55 7.14
CA GLU A 595 -20.01 -11.28 8.30
C GLU A 595 -18.54 -11.44 7.93
N GLU A 596 -18.18 -12.54 7.28
CA GLU A 596 -16.81 -12.80 6.82
C GLU A 596 -16.32 -11.71 5.85
N ARG A 597 -17.13 -11.38 4.84
CA ARG A 597 -16.79 -10.33 3.88
C ARG A 597 -16.68 -8.96 4.53
N SER A 598 -17.57 -8.61 5.46
CA SER A 598 -17.52 -7.33 6.16
C SER A 598 -16.26 -7.21 7.04
N ALA A 599 -15.83 -8.31 7.67
CA ALA A 599 -14.59 -8.34 8.44
C ALA A 599 -13.38 -8.15 7.52
N GLN A 600 -13.28 -8.93 6.44
CA GLN A 600 -12.18 -8.83 5.49
C GLN A 600 -12.13 -7.47 4.80
N GLN A 601 -13.28 -6.89 4.44
CA GLN A 601 -13.35 -5.56 3.84
C GLN A 601 -12.79 -4.48 4.78
N LYS A 602 -13.02 -4.58 6.09
CA LYS A 602 -12.43 -3.66 7.08
C LYS A 602 -10.92 -3.84 7.21
N ASP A 603 -10.44 -5.09 7.16
CA ASP A 603 -9.01 -5.38 7.21
C ASP A 603 -8.31 -4.93 5.93
N THR A 604 -8.95 -5.13 4.77
CA THR A 604 -8.57 -4.54 3.48
C THR A 604 -8.48 -3.03 3.53
N ASP A 605 -9.55 -2.34 3.98
CA ASP A 605 -9.54 -0.88 4.05
C ASP A 605 -8.42 -0.40 4.99
N ARG A 606 -8.19 -1.08 6.13
CA ARG A 606 -7.08 -0.77 7.03
C ARG A 606 -5.71 -0.95 6.36
N ASN A 607 -5.51 -2.03 5.63
CA ASN A 607 -4.24 -2.33 4.97
C ASN A 607 -3.96 -1.39 3.79
N ILE A 608 -4.98 -1.07 2.98
CA ILE A 608 -4.88 -0.08 1.91
C ILE A 608 -4.52 1.29 2.53
N ARG A 609 -5.15 1.66 3.65
CA ARG A 609 -4.87 2.91 4.36
C ARG A 609 -3.54 2.96 5.11
N SER A 610 -2.90 1.82 5.38
CA SER A 610 -1.57 1.80 5.99
C SER A 610 -0.44 2.06 4.99
N HIS A 611 -0.76 2.14 3.69
CA HIS A 611 0.20 2.60 2.69
C HIS A 611 0.13 4.13 2.62
N GLU A 612 1.16 4.80 3.13
CA GLU A 612 1.26 6.26 3.20
C GLU A 612 2.30 6.79 2.21
N TRP A 613 2.22 8.09 1.93
CA TRP A 613 3.25 8.79 1.16
C TRP A 613 4.55 8.95 1.95
N ASN A 614 5.70 8.73 1.30
CA ASN A 614 7.01 8.90 1.93
C ASN A 614 7.76 10.11 1.35
N PHE A 615 7.18 11.30 1.46
CA PHE A 615 7.82 12.57 1.04
C PHE A 615 8.82 13.14 2.07
N TYR A 616 9.05 12.43 3.18
CA TYR A 616 9.94 12.87 4.27
C TYR A 616 11.44 12.71 3.94
N ILE A 617 11.78 12.23 2.75
CA ILE A 617 13.17 12.04 2.34
C ILE A 617 13.43 12.88 1.09
N PRO A 618 13.91 14.13 1.24
CA PRO A 618 15.08 14.47 0.43
C PRO A 618 16.02 15.53 1.04
N VAL A 619 17.19 15.13 1.55
CA VAL A 619 18.50 15.75 1.20
C VAL A 619 19.54 14.64 1.21
N LEU A 620 19.72 14.01 0.05
CA LEU A 620 21.03 13.59 -0.47
C LEU A 620 21.02 13.57 -2.02
N GLN A 621 20.07 14.24 -2.67
CA GLN A 621 20.11 14.49 -4.11
C GLN A 621 20.63 15.90 -4.41
N SER A 622 21.81 16.22 -3.87
CA SER A 622 22.70 17.17 -4.52
C SER A 622 23.69 16.37 -5.36
N HIS A 623 23.52 16.37 -6.68
CA HIS A 623 24.51 15.96 -7.69
C HIS A 623 25.65 15.07 -7.18
N HIS A 624 25.35 13.83 -6.80
CA HIS A 624 26.35 12.77 -6.74
C HIS A 624 25.92 11.73 -7.76
N ALA A 625 26.84 11.41 -8.66
CA ALA A 625 26.66 10.34 -9.63
C ALA A 625 26.08 9.09 -8.95
N MET A 626 25.09 8.47 -9.58
CA MET A 626 24.52 7.14 -9.28
C MET A 626 25.42 6.34 -8.32
N ALA A 627 25.05 6.29 -7.04
CA ALA A 627 25.77 5.52 -6.03
C ALA A 627 25.15 4.13 -5.94
N ASP A 628 26.00 3.11 -5.97
CA ASP A 628 25.59 1.70 -5.90
C ASP A 628 24.86 1.42 -4.57
N ARG A 629 23.63 0.87 -4.62
CA ARG A 629 22.87 0.39 -3.44
C ARG A 629 23.56 -0.82 -2.81
N TRP A 630 23.64 -0.88 -1.48
CA TRP A 630 24.26 -1.98 -0.74
C TRP A 630 23.25 -2.78 0.06
N THR A 631 23.57 -4.06 0.30
CA THR A 631 22.87 -4.92 1.25
C THR A 631 23.88 -5.50 2.23
N PHE A 632 23.56 -5.54 3.52
CA PHE A 632 24.49 -5.93 4.57
C PHE A 632 24.06 -7.21 5.30
N LYS A 633 25.04 -8.05 5.64
CA LYS A 633 24.84 -9.24 6.45
C LYS A 633 26.01 -9.51 7.38
N ALA A 634 25.75 -9.56 8.68
CA ALA A 634 26.70 -9.99 9.68
C ALA A 634 27.09 -11.45 9.47
N GLN A 635 28.37 -11.75 9.65
CA GLN A 635 28.93 -13.08 9.48
C GLN A 635 29.05 -13.76 10.85
N PRO A 636 28.24 -14.80 11.12
CA PRO A 636 28.27 -15.47 12.40
C PRO A 636 29.54 -16.31 12.57
N GLY A 637 29.82 -16.65 13.83
CA GLY A 637 30.86 -17.62 14.17
C GLY A 637 32.29 -17.10 14.11
N VAL A 638 32.54 -15.80 13.90
CA VAL A 638 33.87 -15.17 14.07
C VAL A 638 34.01 -14.54 15.46
N PHE A 639 32.98 -13.83 15.89
CA PHE A 639 32.85 -13.29 17.23
C PHE A 639 31.80 -14.09 18.00
N VAL A 640 31.89 -14.10 19.33
CA VAL A 640 30.84 -14.67 20.20
C VAL A 640 29.52 -13.92 20.00
N GLU A 641 28.41 -14.65 20.07
CA GLU A 641 27.08 -14.06 19.98
C GLU A 641 26.77 -13.21 21.23
N LEU A 642 26.67 -11.89 21.03
CA LEU A 642 26.55 -10.94 22.13
C LEU A 642 25.16 -10.97 22.79
N THR A 643 24.13 -11.43 22.08
CA THR A 643 22.77 -11.62 22.60
C THR A 643 22.73 -12.67 23.71
N ASP A 644 23.39 -13.81 23.50
CA ASP A 644 23.48 -14.88 24.50
C ASP A 644 24.18 -14.39 25.77
N ILE A 645 25.22 -13.57 25.59
CA ILE A 645 26.00 -12.97 26.67
C ILE A 645 25.17 -11.90 27.40
N ALA A 646 24.41 -11.07 26.69
CA ALA A 646 23.67 -9.96 27.29
C ALA A 646 22.68 -10.41 28.39
N HIS A 647 22.05 -11.58 28.24
CA HIS A 647 21.15 -12.17 29.24
C HIS A 647 21.82 -12.46 30.59
N GLU A 648 23.15 -12.56 30.65
CA GLU A 648 23.90 -12.82 31.88
C GLU A 648 24.26 -11.52 32.65
N TYR A 649 24.03 -10.33 32.07
CA TYR A 649 24.44 -9.05 32.64
C TYR A 649 23.25 -8.27 33.27
N PRO A 650 23.47 -7.54 34.38
CA PRO A 650 22.44 -6.71 34.98
C PRO A 650 21.87 -5.67 34.01
N GLY A 651 20.54 -5.71 33.79
CA GLY A 651 19.84 -4.82 32.87
C GLY A 651 20.05 -5.13 31.39
N GLU A 652 20.52 -6.34 31.07
CA GLU A 652 20.68 -6.87 29.70
C GLU A 652 21.62 -6.01 28.83
N LYS A 653 22.60 -5.37 29.45
CA LYS A 653 23.61 -4.53 28.78
C LYS A 653 24.98 -5.19 28.78
N VAL A 654 25.47 -5.58 27.60
CA VAL A 654 26.79 -6.19 27.42
C VAL A 654 27.91 -5.16 27.63
N THR A 655 29.03 -5.61 28.18
CA THR A 655 30.28 -4.84 28.31
C THR A 655 31.34 -5.36 27.34
N THR A 656 32.45 -4.63 27.18
CA THR A 656 33.58 -5.05 26.34
C THR A 656 34.03 -6.45 26.73
N GLN A 657 33.92 -7.40 25.79
CA GLN A 657 34.36 -8.77 26.00
C GLN A 657 35.89 -8.88 25.83
N PRO A 658 36.56 -9.85 26.49
CA PRO A 658 37.96 -10.14 26.23
C PRO A 658 38.19 -10.34 24.72
N ASN A 659 39.23 -9.70 24.19
CA ASN A 659 39.57 -9.76 22.77
C ASN A 659 38.42 -9.33 21.81
N LEU A 660 37.52 -8.45 22.26
CA LEU A 660 36.28 -8.06 21.58
C LEU A 660 35.35 -9.25 21.24
N GLY A 661 35.53 -10.38 21.91
CA GLY A 661 34.72 -11.58 21.67
C GLY A 661 35.19 -12.43 20.50
N LEU A 662 36.39 -12.20 19.94
CA LEU A 662 36.96 -13.06 18.90
C LEU A 662 37.10 -14.50 19.42
N ILE A 663 36.54 -15.48 18.70
CA ILE A 663 36.55 -16.89 19.11
C ILE A 663 37.98 -17.45 18.97
N PRO A 664 38.62 -17.91 20.07
CA PRO A 664 40.02 -18.32 20.06
C PRO A 664 40.23 -19.62 19.29
N GLY A 665 41.32 -19.70 18.52
CA GLY A 665 41.73 -20.94 17.83
C GLY A 665 40.81 -21.37 16.69
N GLN A 666 39.91 -20.51 16.23
CA GLN A 666 39.08 -20.75 15.05
C GLN A 666 39.95 -20.93 13.81
N THR A 667 39.70 -21.93 12.97
CA THR A 667 40.44 -22.18 11.72
C THR A 667 39.81 -21.48 10.51
N TYR A 668 40.64 -20.89 9.64
CA TYR A 668 40.23 -20.19 8.43
C TYR A 668 40.83 -20.82 7.17
N PRO A 669 40.15 -20.79 6.01
CA PRO A 669 40.71 -21.27 4.74
C PRO A 669 42.03 -20.59 4.33
N SER A 670 42.28 -19.38 4.82
CA SER A 670 43.49 -18.59 4.57
C SER A 670 44.65 -18.90 5.53
N ASP A 671 44.49 -19.85 6.45
CA ASP A 671 45.51 -20.17 7.44
C ASP A 671 46.79 -20.68 6.77
N ASP A 672 47.90 -20.01 7.05
CA ASP A 672 49.23 -20.42 6.63
C ASP A 672 50.10 -20.72 7.87
N PRO A 673 50.43 -21.99 8.14
CA PRO A 673 51.34 -22.37 9.22
C PRO A 673 52.74 -21.73 9.11
N GLY A 674 53.12 -21.22 7.94
CA GLY A 674 54.35 -20.49 7.68
C GLY A 674 54.28 -18.98 7.92
N ALA A 675 53.10 -18.42 8.24
CA ALA A 675 52.95 -16.98 8.45
C ALA A 675 53.72 -16.51 9.71
N PRO A 676 54.35 -15.31 9.66
CA PRO A 676 55.19 -14.79 10.74
C PRO A 676 54.41 -14.42 12.01
N ASP A 677 53.10 -14.18 11.89
CA ASP A 677 52.22 -13.87 13.01
C ASP A 677 51.05 -14.86 13.03
N GLN A 678 50.97 -15.64 14.09
CA GLN A 678 49.98 -16.71 14.28
C GLN A 678 48.90 -16.32 15.31
N ARG A 679 48.86 -15.06 15.76
CA ARG A 679 47.82 -14.58 16.68
C ARG A 679 46.45 -14.58 16.01
N ASP A 680 45.39 -14.79 16.78
CA ASP A 680 44.03 -14.95 16.26
C ASP A 680 43.58 -13.77 15.39
N TRP A 681 43.91 -12.54 15.79
CA TRP A 681 43.60 -11.33 15.00
C TRP A 681 44.37 -11.24 13.69
N ALA A 682 45.64 -11.65 13.67
CA ALA A 682 46.45 -11.65 12.45
C ALA A 682 45.90 -12.67 11.45
N ARG A 683 45.46 -13.83 11.95
CA ARG A 683 44.79 -14.87 11.15
C ARG A 683 43.43 -14.40 10.61
N LEU A 684 42.61 -13.73 11.43
CA LEU A 684 41.36 -13.12 10.99
C LEU A 684 41.60 -12.04 9.92
N ALA A 685 42.62 -11.20 10.08
CA ALA A 685 42.97 -10.18 9.09
C ALA A 685 43.37 -10.79 7.74
N ALA A 686 44.17 -11.87 7.76
CA ALA A 686 44.49 -12.63 6.56
C ALA A 686 43.24 -13.25 5.93
N TYR A 687 42.30 -13.73 6.75
CA TYR A 687 41.03 -14.28 6.29
C TYR A 687 40.11 -13.25 5.64
N ILE A 688 39.96 -12.06 6.22
CA ILE A 688 39.15 -10.99 5.62
C ILE A 688 39.75 -10.52 4.29
N LYS A 689 41.07 -10.41 4.23
CA LYS A 689 41.77 -10.13 2.98
C LYS A 689 41.50 -11.22 1.93
N TRP A 690 41.62 -12.49 2.33
CA TRP A 690 41.31 -13.62 1.46
C TRP A 690 39.84 -13.59 0.99
N LEU A 691 38.88 -13.29 1.88
CA LEU A 691 37.46 -13.15 1.52
C LEU A 691 37.27 -12.08 0.45
N ASN A 692 37.87 -10.91 0.62
CA ASN A 692 37.76 -9.80 -0.34
C ASN A 692 38.46 -10.12 -1.67
N GLU A 693 39.60 -10.83 -1.66
CA GLU A 693 40.30 -11.26 -2.88
C GLU A 693 39.58 -12.37 -3.65
N ASN A 694 38.77 -13.18 -2.96
CA ASN A 694 38.06 -14.35 -3.53
C ASN A 694 36.56 -14.12 -3.71
N SER A 695 36.06 -12.91 -3.51
CA SER A 695 34.65 -12.55 -3.72
C SER A 695 34.45 -11.79 -5.04
N SER A 696 33.20 -11.74 -5.51
CA SER A 696 32.81 -10.92 -6.66
C SER A 696 33.10 -9.44 -6.42
N HIS A 697 33.34 -8.66 -7.48
CA HIS A 697 33.72 -7.24 -7.38
C HIS A 697 32.66 -6.34 -6.72
N ASN A 698 31.42 -6.82 -6.60
CA ASN A 698 30.31 -6.15 -5.95
C ASN A 698 30.20 -6.50 -4.45
N VAL A 699 31.01 -7.43 -3.94
CA VAL A 699 30.96 -7.90 -2.55
C VAL A 699 32.21 -7.44 -1.79
N CYS A 700 32.05 -6.97 -0.57
CA CYS A 700 33.17 -6.70 0.34
C CYS A 700 32.84 -7.06 1.79
N TYR A 701 33.87 -7.44 2.54
CA TYR A 701 33.80 -7.82 3.95
C TYR A 701 34.62 -6.82 4.76
N LYS A 702 34.02 -6.31 5.83
CA LYS A 702 34.64 -5.33 6.74
C LYS A 702 34.34 -5.69 8.19
N VAL A 703 35.31 -5.46 9.07
CA VAL A 703 35.12 -5.52 10.52
C VAL A 703 34.77 -4.12 11.01
N LEU A 704 33.60 -4.00 11.62
CA LEU A 704 33.14 -2.80 12.29
C LEU A 704 33.45 -2.92 13.79
N TYR A 705 34.29 -2.03 14.28
CA TYR A 705 34.50 -1.82 15.71
C TYR A 705 33.54 -0.74 16.19
N LEU A 706 32.57 -1.13 17.02
CA LEU A 706 31.55 -0.22 17.53
C LEU A 706 31.85 0.13 18.97
N THR A 707 32.09 1.41 19.26
CA THR A 707 32.38 1.92 20.60
C THR A 707 31.26 2.82 21.10
N ARG A 708 30.58 2.43 22.19
CA ARG A 708 29.64 3.30 22.89
C ARG A 708 30.39 4.33 23.72
N HIS A 709 29.94 5.59 23.67
CA HIS A 709 30.47 6.65 24.53
C HIS A 709 30.49 6.29 26.03
N GLY A 710 31.38 6.93 26.80
CA GLY A 710 31.43 6.82 28.27
C GLY A 710 30.22 7.46 28.96
N LEU A 711 30.07 7.29 30.28
CA LEU A 711 28.93 7.83 31.04
C LEU A 711 28.80 9.35 30.87
N GLY A 712 27.73 9.79 30.20
CA GLY A 712 27.40 11.19 29.98
C GLY A 712 26.60 11.80 31.13
N VAL A 713 26.58 13.13 31.20
CA VAL A 713 25.78 13.88 32.19
C VAL A 713 24.29 13.52 32.09
N HIS A 714 23.76 13.34 30.88
CA HIS A 714 22.39 12.89 30.65
C HIS A 714 22.12 11.49 31.25
N ASN A 715 23.08 10.56 31.20
CA ASN A 715 22.92 9.23 31.81
C ASN A 715 22.89 9.30 33.33
N LYS A 716 23.75 10.13 33.93
CA LYS A 716 23.76 10.40 35.37
C LYS A 716 22.43 11.01 35.79
N MET A 717 21.92 11.98 35.05
CA MET A 717 20.65 12.64 35.36
C MET A 717 19.47 11.67 35.24
N HIS A 718 19.37 10.89 34.15
CA HIS A 718 18.36 9.84 34.00
C HIS A 718 18.37 8.85 35.19
N ALA A 719 19.56 8.43 35.64
CA ALA A 719 19.68 7.53 36.79
C ALA A 719 19.25 8.17 38.12
N GLN A 720 19.41 9.49 38.28
CA GLN A 720 19.02 10.23 39.48
C GLN A 720 17.52 10.49 39.55
N VAL A 721 16.89 10.86 38.43
CA VAL A 721 15.47 11.24 38.38
C VAL A 721 14.53 10.06 38.08
N GLY A 722 15.07 8.98 37.50
CA GLY A 722 14.30 7.81 37.06
C GLY A 722 13.62 8.00 35.71
N SER A 723 13.27 6.88 35.05
CA SER A 723 12.77 6.88 33.66
C SER A 723 11.47 7.65 33.46
N GLU A 724 10.56 7.62 34.44
CA GLU A 724 9.28 8.33 34.36
C GLU A 724 9.48 9.85 34.30
N ALA A 725 10.23 10.42 35.26
CA ALA A 725 10.51 11.85 35.29
C ALA A 725 11.40 12.30 34.13
N TRP A 726 12.32 11.43 33.69
CA TRP A 726 13.15 11.68 32.51
C TRP A 726 12.28 11.81 31.26
N ASN A 727 11.52 10.77 30.91
CA ASN A 727 10.76 10.69 29.66
C ASN A 727 9.59 11.67 29.56
N THR A 728 9.14 12.26 30.67
CA THR A 728 7.95 13.14 30.69
C THR A 728 8.26 14.62 30.93
N ARG A 729 9.44 14.95 31.45
CA ARG A 729 9.73 16.34 31.84
C ARG A 729 11.21 16.73 31.77
N ILE A 730 12.09 16.00 32.46
CA ILE A 730 13.47 16.46 32.70
C ILE A 730 14.28 16.48 31.39
N SER A 731 14.10 15.50 30.51
CA SER A 731 14.86 15.40 29.26
C SER A 731 14.54 16.48 28.24
N PHE A 732 13.43 17.22 28.40
CA PHE A 732 13.01 18.32 27.52
C PHE A 732 13.64 19.67 27.91
N GLU A 733 14.23 19.76 29.09
CA GLU A 733 14.96 20.95 29.54
C GLU A 733 16.43 20.85 29.08
N ASN A 734 17.16 21.96 29.02
CA ASN A 734 18.59 21.93 28.67
C ASN A 734 19.50 21.54 29.85
N GLY A 735 19.02 21.68 31.09
CA GLY A 735 19.78 21.48 32.31
C GLY A 735 19.08 22.07 33.55
N ASP A 736 19.64 21.86 34.73
CA ASP A 736 19.10 22.36 36.01
C ASP A 736 19.80 23.65 36.51
N GLY A 737 20.59 24.29 35.64
CA GLY A 737 21.43 25.44 35.97
C GLY A 737 22.75 25.10 36.67
N LYS A 738 22.99 23.82 37.04
CA LYS A 738 24.28 23.33 37.56
C LYS A 738 24.97 22.40 36.58
N GLU A 739 24.22 21.49 35.96
CA GLU A 739 24.69 20.57 34.93
C GLU A 739 23.78 20.70 33.69
N THR A 740 24.38 20.56 32.50
CA THR A 740 23.65 20.57 31.22
C THR A 740 23.58 19.15 30.67
N TRP A 741 22.38 18.75 30.22
CA TRP A 741 22.19 17.51 29.48
C TRP A 741 21.82 17.73 28.01
N PHE A 742 21.68 18.98 27.57
CA PHE A 742 21.73 19.33 26.14
C PHE A 742 23.09 18.96 25.55
N ASP A 743 23.09 18.17 24.48
CA ASP A 743 24.29 17.59 23.85
C ASP A 743 25.38 17.24 24.89
N ALA A 744 24.98 16.41 25.87
CA ALA A 744 25.72 16.23 27.11
C ALA A 744 27.18 15.79 26.91
N PHE A 745 28.08 16.38 27.69
CA PHE A 745 29.46 15.89 27.85
C PHE A 745 29.53 14.62 28.71
N LEU A 746 30.72 13.99 28.71
CA LEU A 746 31.09 12.94 29.65
C LEU A 746 31.17 13.48 31.09
N THR A 747 30.87 12.61 32.04
CA THR A 747 31.19 12.81 33.46
C THR A 747 32.62 12.37 33.75
N GLU A 748 33.17 12.70 34.93
CA GLU A 748 34.48 12.18 35.38
C GLU A 748 34.55 10.63 35.33
N VAL A 749 33.43 9.95 35.63
CA VAL A 749 33.33 8.50 35.51
C VAL A 749 33.38 8.07 34.04
N GLY A 750 32.70 8.78 33.16
CA GLY A 750 32.72 8.53 31.71
C GLY A 750 34.10 8.75 31.09
N GLU A 751 34.83 9.78 31.52
CA GLU A 751 36.21 10.01 31.12
C GLU A 751 37.13 8.87 31.57
N LYS A 752 36.95 8.38 32.82
CA LYS A 752 37.70 7.23 33.32
C LYS A 752 37.40 5.96 32.51
N GLN A 753 36.14 5.72 32.15
CA GLN A 753 35.76 4.59 31.27
C GLN A 753 36.43 4.71 29.90
N ALA A 754 36.49 5.91 29.32
CA ALA A 754 37.20 6.14 28.06
C ALA A 754 38.72 5.90 28.19
N GLN A 755 39.34 6.27 29.33
CA GLN A 755 40.74 5.96 29.61
C GLN A 755 40.99 4.45 29.80
N GLU A 756 40.06 3.72 30.41
CA GLU A 756 40.12 2.26 30.51
C GLU A 756 40.02 1.61 29.12
N LEU A 757 39.10 2.09 28.27
CA LEU A 757 39.03 1.66 26.87
C LEU A 757 40.31 2.00 26.09
N LYS A 758 40.93 3.15 26.32
CA LYS A 758 42.24 3.49 25.71
C LYS A 758 43.30 2.44 26.03
N ALA A 759 43.39 2.03 27.31
CA ALA A 759 44.32 1.00 27.74
C ALA A 759 44.01 -0.35 27.07
N PHE A 760 42.74 -0.73 27.02
CA PHE A 760 42.27 -1.93 26.33
C PHE A 760 42.64 -1.91 24.84
N TRP A 761 42.33 -0.85 24.11
CA TRP A 761 42.64 -0.72 22.68
C TRP A 761 44.15 -0.71 22.40
N THR A 762 44.94 -0.11 23.29
CA THR A 762 46.40 -0.12 23.20
C THR A 762 46.95 -1.54 23.35
N ASP A 763 46.41 -2.34 24.30
CA ASP A 763 46.77 -3.76 24.46
C ASP A 763 46.30 -4.60 23.28
N LEU A 764 45.05 -4.41 22.84
CA LEU A 764 44.44 -5.15 21.74
C LEU A 764 45.28 -5.03 20.45
N ILE A 765 45.76 -3.83 20.14
CA ILE A 765 46.56 -3.58 18.94
C ILE A 765 48.00 -4.04 19.13
N ASN A 766 48.66 -3.59 20.22
CA ASN A 766 50.11 -3.81 20.37
C ASN A 766 50.47 -5.21 20.85
N VAL A 767 49.61 -5.83 21.66
CA VAL A 767 49.84 -7.14 22.30
C VAL A 767 49.05 -8.23 21.59
N GLN A 768 47.73 -8.06 21.43
CA GLN A 768 46.88 -9.09 20.81
C GLN A 768 46.96 -9.10 19.28
N GLY A 769 47.53 -8.07 18.66
CA GLY A 769 47.78 -8.00 17.22
C GLY A 769 46.54 -7.66 16.39
N ALA A 770 45.53 -7.02 16.99
CA ALA A 770 44.36 -6.54 16.24
C ALA A 770 44.76 -5.46 15.22
N PRO A 771 44.24 -5.51 13.98
CA PRO A 771 44.48 -4.46 13.01
C PRO A 771 43.95 -3.11 13.49
N LEU A 772 44.81 -2.10 13.44
CA LEU A 772 44.43 -0.71 13.68
C LEU A 772 43.44 -0.26 12.57
N PRO A 773 42.29 0.35 12.93
CA PRO A 773 41.38 0.93 11.95
C PRO A 773 42.08 2.01 11.12
N LYS A 774 41.90 1.98 9.80
CA LYS A 774 42.43 3.03 8.92
C LYS A 774 41.53 4.26 8.86
N VAL A 775 40.25 4.08 9.21
CA VAL A 775 39.23 5.13 9.23
C VAL A 775 38.46 5.07 10.54
N PHE A 776 38.28 6.24 11.15
CA PHE A 776 37.54 6.44 12.39
C PHE A 776 36.36 7.36 12.09
N TYR A 777 35.15 6.90 12.34
CA TYR A 777 33.95 7.73 12.30
C TYR A 777 33.40 7.95 13.71
N THR A 778 32.79 9.10 13.94
CA THR A 778 32.21 9.44 15.24
C THR A 778 30.90 10.20 15.06
N SER A 779 29.96 9.96 15.97
CA SER A 779 28.74 10.77 16.07
C SER A 779 29.08 12.22 16.41
N PRO A 780 28.32 13.21 15.89
CA PRO A 780 28.53 14.63 16.18
C PRO A 780 28.21 15.04 17.62
N LEU A 781 27.57 14.18 18.41
CA LEU A 781 27.22 14.49 19.80
C LEU A 781 28.48 14.51 20.68
N ALA A 782 28.61 15.53 21.54
CA ALA A 782 29.85 15.87 22.23
C ALA A 782 30.45 14.71 23.04
N ARG A 783 29.61 13.90 23.69
CA ARG A 783 30.04 12.67 24.38
C ARG A 783 30.78 11.67 23.47
N CYS A 784 30.39 11.54 22.21
CA CYS A 784 31.07 10.67 21.24
C CYS A 784 32.37 11.32 20.78
N LEU A 785 32.37 12.62 20.48
CA LEU A 785 33.59 13.38 20.15
C LEU A 785 34.65 13.27 21.26
N GLN A 786 34.27 13.49 22.52
CA GLN A 786 35.16 13.31 23.68
C GLN A 786 35.64 11.86 23.83
N THR A 787 34.75 10.88 23.64
CA THR A 787 35.14 9.47 23.75
C THR A 787 36.16 9.11 22.66
N THR A 788 35.93 9.54 21.41
CA THR A 788 36.86 9.30 20.30
C THR A 788 38.23 9.89 20.60
N ASP A 789 38.29 11.11 21.12
CA ASP A 789 39.54 11.77 21.45
C ASP A 789 40.28 11.04 22.57
N LEU A 790 39.59 10.72 23.67
CA LEU A 790 40.21 10.06 24.83
C LEU A 790 40.70 8.64 24.50
N VAL A 791 39.92 7.87 23.73
CA VAL A 791 40.22 6.46 23.43
C VAL A 791 41.27 6.33 22.33
N PHE A 792 41.12 7.06 21.22
CA PHE A 792 41.85 6.76 19.98
C PHE A 792 42.92 7.79 19.60
N SER A 793 42.97 8.98 20.21
CA SER A 793 43.93 10.03 19.83
C SER A 793 45.37 9.54 19.75
N SER A 794 45.86 8.82 20.77
CA SER A 794 47.23 8.31 20.78
C SER A 794 47.51 7.31 19.65
N LEU A 795 46.51 6.49 19.30
CA LEU A 795 46.62 5.52 18.20
C LEU A 795 46.60 6.25 16.84
N MET A 796 45.72 7.23 16.67
CA MET A 796 45.63 8.04 15.44
C MET A 796 46.88 8.89 15.20
N THR A 797 47.41 9.55 16.25
CA THR A 797 48.62 10.38 16.15
C THR A 797 49.90 9.59 15.95
N SER A 798 49.88 8.29 16.26
CA SER A 798 51.05 7.41 16.05
C SER A 798 51.28 7.06 14.57
N GLN A 799 50.29 7.31 13.70
CA GLN A 799 50.37 7.05 12.27
C GLN A 799 51.07 8.19 11.52
N THR A 800 51.60 7.90 10.33
CA THR A 800 52.26 8.90 9.47
C THR A 800 51.68 8.83 8.05
N PRO A 801 50.86 9.83 7.62
CA PRO A 801 50.40 10.98 8.39
C PRO A 801 49.44 10.58 9.54
N PRO A 802 49.26 11.44 10.57
CA PRO A 802 48.25 11.22 11.62
C PRO A 802 46.86 11.03 11.01
N LEU A 803 46.10 10.06 11.53
CA LEU A 803 44.71 9.84 11.10
C LEU A 803 43.80 10.89 11.74
N GLN A 804 42.81 11.36 10.97
CA GLN A 804 41.77 12.28 11.44
C GLN A 804 40.43 11.55 11.51
N PRO A 805 39.72 11.60 12.64
CA PRO A 805 38.38 11.04 12.71
C PRO A 805 37.40 11.89 11.90
N ILE A 806 36.39 11.24 11.32
CA ILE A 806 35.36 11.86 10.49
C ILE A 806 34.05 11.93 11.29
N VAL A 807 33.49 13.12 11.44
CA VAL A 807 32.18 13.34 12.07
C VAL A 807 31.09 12.99 11.07
N LYS A 808 30.18 12.08 11.45
CA LYS A 808 29.08 11.59 10.61
C LYS A 808 27.73 11.80 11.29
N GLU A 809 26.88 12.61 10.68
CA GLU A 809 25.56 13.02 11.12
C GLU A 809 24.64 11.81 11.36
N LEU A 810 24.63 10.86 10.41
CA LEU A 810 23.79 9.68 10.51
C LEU A 810 24.20 8.71 11.64
N LEU A 811 25.34 8.92 12.31
CA LEU A 811 25.79 8.13 13.47
C LEU A 811 25.21 8.58 14.83
N ARG A 812 24.36 9.62 14.87
CA ARG A 812 23.63 10.08 16.09
C ARG A 812 22.82 9.00 16.80
N GLU A 813 22.48 9.21 18.07
CA GLU A 813 21.56 8.32 18.80
C GLU A 813 20.16 8.35 18.16
N ARG A 814 19.23 7.53 18.67
CA ARG A 814 17.80 7.64 18.32
C ARG A 814 17.33 9.08 18.59
N ILE A 815 16.72 9.70 17.59
CA ILE A 815 16.33 11.11 17.64
C ILE A 815 14.97 11.21 18.31
N THR A 816 14.92 11.71 19.55
CA THR A 816 13.65 11.97 20.23
C THR A 816 13.47 13.45 20.49
N ARG A 817 12.51 13.81 21.34
CA ARG A 817 12.33 15.18 21.84
C ARG A 817 13.27 15.53 22.99
N HIS A 818 14.20 14.65 23.33
CA HIS A 818 15.15 14.87 24.42
C HIS A 818 16.29 15.77 23.95
N THR A 819 16.61 16.80 24.74
CA THR A 819 17.67 17.77 24.40
C THR A 819 19.06 17.14 24.30
N CYS A 820 19.25 15.94 24.86
CA CYS A 820 20.49 15.17 24.74
C CYS A 820 20.71 14.51 23.37
N ASP A 821 19.68 14.48 22.52
CA ASP A 821 19.72 13.89 21.18
C ASP A 821 20.10 14.94 20.13
N TYR A 822 19.90 16.22 20.46
CA TYR A 822 20.31 17.37 19.66
C TYR A 822 21.83 17.62 19.77
N ARG A 823 22.44 18.08 18.67
CA ARG A 823 23.86 18.42 18.57
C ARG A 823 24.07 19.92 18.65
N ARG A 824 25.30 20.30 19.01
CA ARG A 824 25.79 21.66 18.80
C ARG A 824 26.05 21.94 17.32
N SER A 825 26.18 23.23 17.01
CA SER A 825 26.40 23.68 15.64
C SER A 825 27.70 23.11 15.06
N ARG A 826 27.76 23.06 13.73
CA ARG A 826 28.94 22.63 12.97
C ARG A 826 30.15 23.48 13.33
N THR A 827 29.99 24.80 13.49
CA THR A 827 31.06 25.71 13.92
C THR A 827 31.58 25.32 15.31
N TRP A 828 30.70 25.02 16.26
CA TRP A 828 31.11 24.57 17.59
C TRP A 828 31.97 23.30 17.52
N ILE A 829 31.58 22.31 16.70
CA ILE A 829 32.36 21.08 16.52
C ILE A 829 33.75 21.38 15.95
N ALA A 830 33.81 22.22 14.91
CA ALA A 830 35.07 22.59 14.26
C ALA A 830 36.03 23.34 15.20
N GLU A 831 35.51 24.21 16.07
CA GLU A 831 36.30 24.98 17.03
C GLU A 831 36.81 24.11 18.19
N ASN A 832 35.99 23.19 18.69
CA ASN A 832 36.33 22.36 19.85
C ASN A 832 37.12 21.10 19.48
N TYR A 833 36.98 20.62 18.24
CA TYR A 833 37.67 19.43 17.72
C TYR A 833 38.35 19.71 16.36
N PRO A 834 39.32 20.64 16.30
CA PRO A 834 39.90 21.09 15.03
C PRO A 834 40.72 20.02 14.28
N SER A 835 41.05 18.91 14.94
CA SER A 835 41.71 17.75 14.32
C SER A 835 40.73 16.79 13.62
N TYR A 836 39.42 17.04 13.73
CA TYR A 836 38.36 16.17 13.20
C TYR A 836 37.94 16.72 11.84
N ARG A 837 37.70 15.81 10.90
CA ARG A 837 37.08 16.17 9.62
C ARG A 837 35.56 16.08 9.78
N ILE A 838 34.85 17.14 9.45
CA ILE A 838 33.39 17.10 9.34
C ILE A 838 33.04 16.65 7.92
N GLU A 839 32.07 15.75 7.77
CA GLU A 839 31.64 15.29 6.46
C GLU A 839 31.12 16.41 5.56
N ASP A 840 31.13 16.15 4.25
CA ASP A 840 30.62 17.09 3.26
C ASP A 840 29.08 17.12 3.33
N GLY A 841 28.47 18.31 3.26
CA GLY A 841 27.02 18.48 3.42
C GLY A 841 26.51 18.54 4.87
N PHE A 842 27.40 18.61 5.86
CA PHE A 842 27.01 18.76 7.27
C PHE A 842 26.47 20.17 7.57
N GLU A 843 25.18 20.26 7.90
CA GLU A 843 24.48 21.53 8.16
C GLU A 843 24.98 22.27 9.41
N GLU A 844 24.95 23.61 9.39
CA GLU A 844 25.42 24.43 10.51
C GLU A 844 24.63 24.13 11.78
N GLU A 845 23.32 24.34 11.76
CA GLU A 845 22.43 24.10 12.89
C GLU A 845 21.83 22.69 12.87
N ASP A 846 21.36 22.22 14.03
CA ASP A 846 20.70 20.93 14.14
C ASP A 846 19.28 20.97 13.54
N GLN A 847 19.12 20.30 12.41
CA GLN A 847 17.86 20.23 11.66
C GLN A 847 16.79 19.35 12.31
N PHE A 848 17.14 18.55 13.33
CA PHE A 848 16.22 17.62 14.00
C PHE A 848 15.49 18.21 15.20
N THR A 849 15.68 19.49 15.48
CA THR A 849 15.03 20.21 16.58
C THR A 849 13.52 20.40 16.38
N ASN A 850 13.02 20.25 15.14
CA ASN A 850 11.62 20.51 14.75
C ASN A 850 10.73 19.25 14.65
N ARG A 851 11.24 18.03 14.95
CA ARG A 851 10.40 16.82 14.94
C ARG A 851 9.33 16.88 16.04
N THR A 852 8.07 16.61 15.67
CA THR A 852 6.94 16.51 16.60
C THR A 852 6.88 15.16 17.31
N GLU A 853 7.29 14.09 16.63
CA GLU A 853 7.30 12.71 17.15
C GLU A 853 8.71 12.12 17.23
N PRO A 854 9.00 11.26 18.23
CA PRO A 854 10.25 10.51 18.31
C PRO A 854 10.52 9.68 17.05
N GLU A 855 11.79 9.49 16.72
CA GLU A 855 12.22 8.50 15.73
C GLU A 855 11.84 7.11 16.21
N GLU A 856 11.08 6.41 15.38
CA GLU A 856 10.72 5.03 15.62
C GLU A 856 11.93 4.12 15.45
N ASP A 857 11.76 2.95 16.01
CA ASP A 857 12.81 1.97 16.20
C ASP A 857 13.29 1.41 14.84
N GLU A 858 12.38 1.25 13.88
CA GLU A 858 12.62 0.88 12.48
C GLU A 858 13.23 2.03 11.65
N GLU A 859 12.77 3.27 11.84
CA GLU A 859 13.35 4.46 11.19
C GLU A 859 14.84 4.60 11.54
N HIS A 860 15.18 4.33 12.82
CA HIS A 860 16.56 4.36 13.29
C HIS A 860 17.43 3.29 12.61
N VAL A 861 16.90 2.08 12.37
CA VAL A 861 17.61 1.01 11.64
C VAL A 861 17.86 1.42 10.20
N VAL A 862 16.86 1.96 9.50
CA VAL A 862 17.00 2.47 8.13
C VAL A 862 18.07 3.56 8.07
N ARG A 863 18.09 4.49 9.03
CA ARG A 863 19.13 5.54 9.10
C ARG A 863 20.53 4.96 9.34
N LYS A 864 20.65 3.89 10.14
CA LYS A 864 21.94 3.18 10.31
C LYS A 864 22.34 2.42 9.07
N HIS A 865 21.41 1.85 8.33
CA HIS A 865 21.72 1.24 7.05
C HIS A 865 22.30 2.26 6.07
N GLN A 866 21.64 3.42 5.92
CA GLN A 866 22.17 4.51 5.08
C GLN A 866 23.58 4.94 5.51
N ALA A 867 23.80 5.10 6.83
CA ALA A 867 25.13 5.40 7.35
C ALA A 867 26.17 4.34 6.96
N LEU A 868 25.80 3.05 6.94
CA LEU A 868 26.66 1.97 6.49
C LEU A 868 26.92 2.01 4.98
N GLU A 869 25.93 2.37 4.15
CA GLU A 869 26.13 2.56 2.71
C GLU A 869 27.17 3.64 2.43
N ASP A 870 27.04 4.80 3.07
CA ASP A 870 27.99 5.92 2.96
C ASP A 870 29.38 5.47 3.40
N ILE A 871 29.47 4.81 4.56
CA ILE A 871 30.74 4.31 5.10
C ILE A 871 31.38 3.28 4.15
N PHE A 872 30.62 2.33 3.61
CA PHE A 872 31.15 1.31 2.69
C PHE A 872 31.57 1.91 1.35
N ASN A 873 30.87 2.94 0.88
CA ASN A 873 31.22 3.68 -0.33
C ASN A 873 32.48 4.53 -0.16
N GLU A 874 32.68 5.18 0.99
CA GLU A 874 33.83 6.05 1.28
C GLU A 874 35.09 5.26 1.67
N SER A 875 34.92 4.11 2.33
CA SER A 875 36.01 3.34 2.93
C SER A 875 36.48 2.14 2.09
N ARG A 876 36.31 2.17 0.77
CA ARG A 876 36.54 1.00 -0.13
C ARG A 876 37.83 0.23 0.16
N ASP A 877 38.92 0.94 0.42
CA ASP A 877 40.27 0.36 0.64
C ASP A 877 40.60 0.01 2.11
N SER A 878 39.59 -0.05 2.99
CA SER A 878 39.75 -0.33 4.42
C SER A 878 38.88 -1.49 4.88
N GLU A 879 39.50 -2.54 5.38
CA GLU A 879 38.80 -3.72 5.91
C GLU A 879 38.40 -3.57 7.40
N PHE A 880 39.00 -2.62 8.12
CA PHE A 880 38.77 -2.41 9.56
C PHE A 880 38.40 -0.95 9.83
N ILE A 881 37.21 -0.75 10.41
CA ILE A 881 36.59 0.57 10.59
C ILE A 881 36.16 0.72 12.04
N SER A 882 36.41 1.91 12.62
CA SER A 882 35.94 2.24 13.97
C SER A 882 34.80 3.24 13.91
N LEU A 883 33.70 2.95 14.61
CA LEU A 883 32.54 3.82 14.78
C LEU A 883 32.35 4.13 16.27
N THR A 884 32.46 5.40 16.67
CA THR A 884 32.09 5.84 18.03
C THR A 884 30.66 6.37 18.04
N VAL A 885 29.77 5.66 18.73
CA VAL A 885 28.31 5.79 18.64
C VAL A 885 27.64 5.63 20.01
N HIS A 886 26.34 5.32 20.02
CA HIS A 886 25.47 5.27 21.19
C HIS A 886 24.84 3.88 21.38
N SER A 887 24.04 3.69 22.45
CA SER A 887 23.52 2.35 22.79
C SER A 887 22.48 1.88 21.79
N TYR A 888 21.49 2.72 21.49
CA TYR A 888 20.44 2.37 20.52
C TYR A 888 20.98 2.45 19.09
N ALA A 889 21.97 3.30 18.82
CA ALA A 889 22.66 3.31 17.53
C ALA A 889 23.40 1.99 17.26
N ILE A 890 24.06 1.38 18.25
CA ILE A 890 24.68 0.05 18.10
C ILE A 890 23.61 -1.01 17.86
N ARG A 891 22.51 -0.95 18.62
CA ARG A 891 21.35 -1.84 18.47
C ARG A 891 20.79 -1.77 17.03
N ALA A 892 20.62 -0.57 16.50
CA ALA A 892 20.13 -0.33 15.15
C ALA A 892 21.13 -0.77 14.07
N ILE A 893 22.45 -0.59 14.28
CA ILE A 893 23.47 -1.15 13.38
C ILE A 893 23.43 -2.69 13.38
N GLN A 894 23.24 -3.33 14.54
CA GLN A 894 23.07 -4.79 14.62
C GLN A 894 21.85 -5.25 13.81
N GLY A 895 20.71 -4.56 13.95
CA GLY A 895 19.51 -4.82 13.15
C GLY A 895 19.75 -4.62 11.65
N ALA A 896 20.37 -3.51 11.25
CA ALA A 896 20.65 -3.18 9.85
C ALA A 896 21.54 -4.20 9.12
N VAL A 897 22.31 -4.99 9.86
CA VAL A 897 23.16 -6.05 9.30
C VAL A 897 22.64 -7.46 9.60
N GLY A 898 21.45 -7.60 10.19
CA GLY A 898 20.88 -8.90 10.57
C GLY A 898 21.69 -9.67 11.62
N ALA A 899 22.35 -8.95 12.54
CA ALA A 899 23.01 -9.54 13.72
C ALA A 899 22.06 -9.65 14.90
N GLY A 900 22.35 -10.54 15.86
CA GLY A 900 21.66 -10.57 17.15
C GLY A 900 21.72 -9.21 17.85
N VAL A 901 20.56 -8.70 18.26
CA VAL A 901 20.38 -7.34 18.76
C VAL A 901 20.52 -7.28 20.30
N CYS A 902 21.41 -6.45 20.82
CA CYS A 902 21.59 -6.28 22.26
C CYS A 902 21.97 -4.85 22.64
N ARG A 903 21.73 -4.45 23.90
CA ARG A 903 22.17 -3.14 24.40
C ARG A 903 23.59 -3.22 24.94
N THR A 904 24.34 -2.14 24.80
CA THR A 904 25.71 -2.01 25.34
C THR A 904 25.75 -1.08 26.54
N ARG A 905 26.62 -1.36 27.52
CA ARG A 905 26.89 -0.46 28.65
C ARG A 905 27.80 0.71 28.24
N GLU A 906 27.77 1.81 28.99
CA GLU A 906 28.62 2.98 28.76
C GLU A 906 30.12 2.58 28.75
N GLY A 907 30.89 3.11 27.81
CA GLY A 907 32.31 2.77 27.68
C GLY A 907 32.56 1.33 27.21
N THR A 908 31.76 0.84 26.27
CA THR A 908 31.87 -0.52 25.73
C THR A 908 32.34 -0.50 24.28
N SER A 909 33.23 -1.42 23.89
CA SER A 909 33.58 -1.70 22.49
C SER A 909 33.20 -3.13 22.11
N ILE A 910 32.63 -3.30 20.91
CA ILE A 910 32.30 -4.60 20.31
C ILE A 910 32.80 -4.66 18.86
N ALA A 911 32.83 -5.86 18.28
CA ALA A 911 33.22 -6.07 16.89
C ALA A 911 32.15 -6.88 16.14
N LEU A 912 31.89 -6.53 14.87
CA LEU A 912 31.05 -7.29 13.95
C LEU A 912 31.81 -7.48 12.63
N LEU A 913 31.79 -8.69 12.06
CA LEU A 913 32.22 -8.91 10.67
C LEU A 913 30.99 -8.76 9.78
N VAL A 914 31.00 -7.81 8.85
CA VAL A 914 29.87 -7.47 7.98
C VAL A 914 30.25 -7.70 6.53
N ARG A 915 29.42 -8.47 5.82
CA ARG A 915 29.43 -8.60 4.36
C ARG A 915 28.52 -7.54 3.78
N GLY A 916 29.05 -6.66 2.92
CA GLY A 916 28.28 -5.76 2.08
C GLY A 916 28.28 -6.25 0.64
N GLU A 917 27.14 -6.23 -0.03
CA GLU A 917 27.00 -6.55 -1.45
C GLU A 917 26.27 -5.42 -2.19
N LYS A 918 26.87 -4.92 -3.28
CA LYS A 918 26.25 -3.97 -4.18
C LYS A 918 25.26 -4.66 -5.09
N VAL A 919 24.04 -4.13 -5.16
CA VAL A 919 22.95 -4.65 -5.99
C VAL A 919 22.77 -3.72 -7.20
N ASN A 920 22.81 -4.29 -8.41
CA ASN A 920 22.48 -3.57 -9.64
C ASN A 920 20.96 -3.65 -9.88
N GLU A 921 20.36 -2.57 -10.39
CA GLU A 921 18.96 -2.59 -10.85
C GLU A 921 18.78 -3.64 -11.95
N GLY A 922 18.22 -4.79 -11.58
CA GLY A 922 18.02 -5.94 -12.45
C GLY A 922 17.99 -7.30 -11.74
N ASP A 923 18.65 -7.43 -10.58
CA ASP A 923 18.53 -8.60 -9.71
C ASP A 923 17.69 -8.24 -8.48
N GLY A 924 16.43 -8.67 -8.47
CA GLY A 924 15.56 -8.54 -7.31
C GLY A 924 16.05 -9.44 -6.18
N SER A 925 16.69 -8.85 -5.17
CA SER A 925 16.56 -9.22 -3.74
C SER A 925 17.68 -8.59 -2.92
N ALA A 926 17.31 -7.67 -2.03
CA ALA A 926 17.51 -7.79 -0.59
C ALA A 926 17.05 -6.48 0.05
N ALA A 927 15.78 -6.47 0.48
CA ALA A 927 15.30 -5.44 1.39
C ALA A 927 15.94 -5.65 2.77
N LEU A 928 16.12 -4.55 3.49
CA LEU A 928 16.46 -4.54 4.92
C LEU A 928 15.46 -5.40 5.70
N ASP A 929 15.95 -6.45 6.38
CA ASP A 929 15.17 -7.26 7.32
C ASP A 929 15.05 -6.52 8.66
N LEU A 930 13.92 -5.82 8.84
CA LEU A 930 13.59 -5.05 10.04
C LEU A 930 13.06 -5.92 11.19
N ASP A 931 12.69 -7.18 10.95
CA ASP A 931 12.03 -8.03 11.94
C ASP A 931 12.98 -8.56 13.02
N ALA A 932 14.29 -8.63 12.73
CA ALA A 932 15.34 -8.90 13.72
C ALA A 932 15.43 -7.82 14.84
N TYR A 933 14.84 -6.64 14.61
CA TYR A 933 14.83 -5.53 15.56
C TYR A 933 13.73 -5.63 16.63
N VAL A 934 12.56 -6.20 16.27
CA VAL A 934 11.32 -6.22 17.09
C VAL A 934 11.34 -7.34 18.14
N SER A 935 12.05 -8.45 17.90
CA SER A 935 12.04 -9.62 18.81
C SER A 935 12.84 -9.46 20.13
N ALA A 936 13.39 -8.27 20.41
CA ALA A 936 14.28 -8.03 21.55
C ALA A 936 13.87 -6.84 22.44
N ASP A 937 12.58 -6.49 22.51
CA ASP A 937 12.09 -5.55 23.53
C ASP A 937 11.58 -6.29 24.79
N PRO A 938 12.28 -6.17 25.94
CA PRO A 938 11.81 -6.67 27.23
C PRO A 938 10.79 -5.68 27.84
N ALA A 939 9.65 -5.48 27.19
CA ALA A 939 8.50 -4.77 27.76
C ALA A 939 7.32 -5.69 28.13
N GLY A 940 7.56 -7.01 28.16
CA GLY A 940 6.58 -8.03 28.56
C GLY A 940 6.59 -8.44 30.05
N VAL A 941 6.84 -7.54 31.01
CA VAL A 941 6.66 -7.86 32.43
C VAL A 941 5.33 -7.31 32.95
N SER A 942 4.25 -7.97 32.57
CA SER A 942 3.01 -8.01 33.36
C SER A 942 2.11 -9.14 32.88
N SER A 943 2.44 -10.38 33.25
CA SER A 943 1.53 -11.32 33.94
C SER A 943 1.92 -12.79 33.70
N LEU A 944 1.85 -13.56 34.80
CA LEU A 944 1.83 -15.04 34.89
C LEU A 944 3.18 -15.78 34.85
N ARG A 945 3.80 -16.00 36.02
CA ARG A 945 3.56 -17.21 36.87
C ARG A 945 4.43 -17.18 38.14
N ARG A 946 3.76 -17.21 39.30
CA ARG A 946 4.28 -17.89 40.50
C ARG A 946 4.57 -19.34 40.14
N PHE A 947 5.69 -19.91 40.57
CA PHE A 947 5.78 -21.15 41.35
C PHE A 947 7.26 -21.52 41.64
N SER A 948 7.59 -21.64 42.95
CA SER A 948 8.55 -22.59 43.56
C SER A 948 9.98 -22.66 42.97
N MET A 949 11.06 -22.32 43.66
CA MET A 949 11.48 -22.68 45.04
C MET A 949 12.50 -21.67 45.55
#